data_AF-A0AAN5SFZ7-F1
#
_entry.id   AF-A0AAN5SFZ7-F1
#
_cell.length_a   1.000
_cell.length_b   1.000
_cell.length_c   1.000
_cell.angle_alpha   90.00
_cell.angle_beta   90.00
_cell.angle_gamma   90.00
#
_symmetry.space_group_name_H-M   'P 1'
#
loop_
_entity.id
_entity.type
_entity.pdbx_description
1 polymer ?
#
loop_
_entity_poly.entity_id
_entity_poly.type
_entity_poly.pdbx_seq_one_letter_code
_entity_poly.pdbx_strand_id
1 'polypeptide(L)'
;MDIILKSLKLHNFKGIKDFEVEFGHVTDIKGKNGLGKSTIFDAFNWLLFDKDSQGRKNFEIKTLDETGEPLHKLEHTVEGNLIIDGIQLTLAKTFKEKWTKKRGQATQNFSGHETKHYINGVEVIKKEYEEKIKEIMDEGLFKLVTNPMYFPNLNWKEQRTIVQEIIGTIDDERVINYNSKLAPLKGAYTDSINEYNARTKASIKKINDEIKLIPARIDECNNNIVDIDFTELEARKKEVEKKINDIDERIEDSSKGNDVLLEHKQNLFNLKQEYQEKLNHARVVASNGKDKLINKLQVKKDELREVNSVMKNYSYEIEKEEARKRSYETSLIGINEKLNKLRNKWKEVKSRDFEADNKICKYCGQELPLHEVEQLEERFNLSKSKELEIIRTNADKAKKEKEELEEKIEKIKEINKETKEQSEEANKNKKALEEEIKEIQTEIDNFIVPTDINFDGKVQLEREIELVEEDIKNFKTLDNTELKAEKQVLKAELAQINSKLAAKENNERLKERIKELDAEEVELAQKVAKLEGQLFLCEEFTRTQVELSEGMINKKFKNIKFKLFKELINGGLEETCEIVKDGVTYSNLNTAAQINAGIEIINVLSEHYGTKAVIFIDNAESVNKIADTDSQLVKLIVSEDEKLTIVKDENGGSHEN
;
A
#
# COMPACT_ATOMS: atom_id res chain seq x y z
N MET A 1 27.76 -15.18 -35.85
CA MET A 1 28.24 -14.20 -36.84
C MET A 1 29.75 -14.09 -36.74
N ASP A 2 30.46 -14.31 -37.84
CA ASP A 2 31.92 -14.18 -37.93
C ASP A 2 32.28 -13.09 -38.95
N ILE A 3 32.99 -12.06 -38.50
CA ILE A 3 33.32 -10.85 -39.27
C ILE A 3 34.84 -10.76 -39.45
N ILE A 4 35.30 -11.07 -40.65
CA ILE A 4 36.72 -11.09 -41.01
C ILE A 4 37.01 -9.91 -41.94
N LEU A 5 37.98 -9.08 -41.59
CA LEU A 5 38.52 -8.05 -42.48
C LEU A 5 39.52 -8.70 -43.43
N LYS A 6 39.25 -8.74 -44.73
CA LYS A 6 40.15 -9.33 -45.73
C LYS A 6 41.17 -8.35 -46.27
N SER A 7 40.75 -7.13 -46.57
CA SER A 7 41.67 -6.09 -47.03
C SER A 7 41.16 -4.70 -46.69
N LEU A 8 42.09 -3.74 -46.61
CA LEU A 8 41.79 -2.33 -46.45
C LEU A 8 42.68 -1.50 -47.40
N LYS A 9 42.07 -0.57 -48.13
CA LYS A 9 42.73 0.35 -49.07
C LYS A 9 42.47 1.78 -48.63
N LEU A 10 43.53 2.59 -48.56
CA LEU A 10 43.50 3.99 -48.16
C LEU A 10 44.10 4.84 -49.28
N HIS A 11 43.45 5.95 -49.61
CA HIS A 11 43.98 6.98 -50.50
C HIS A 11 43.86 8.36 -49.84
N ASN A 12 44.98 9.08 -49.72
CA ASN A 12 45.12 10.37 -49.03
C ASN A 12 44.55 10.42 -47.60
N PHE A 13 44.37 9.31 -46.89
CA PHE A 13 43.70 9.30 -45.59
C PHE A 13 44.70 9.57 -44.45
N LYS A 14 44.49 10.64 -43.68
CA LYS A 14 45.34 11.10 -42.54
C LYS A 14 46.85 11.06 -42.84
N GLY A 15 47.26 11.57 -43.99
CA GLY A 15 48.67 11.64 -44.39
C GLY A 15 49.21 10.42 -45.15
N ILE A 16 48.46 9.31 -45.20
CA ILE A 16 48.82 8.16 -46.03
C ILE A 16 48.33 8.40 -47.46
N LYS A 17 49.26 8.57 -48.41
CA LYS A 17 48.93 8.85 -49.82
C LYS A 17 48.24 7.65 -50.50
N ASP A 18 48.86 6.48 -50.44
CA ASP A 18 48.33 5.23 -50.99
C ASP A 18 48.80 4.08 -50.10
N PHE A 19 47.88 3.24 -49.64
CA PHE A 19 48.21 2.06 -48.85
C PHE A 19 47.15 0.98 -49.04
N GLU A 20 47.59 -0.26 -49.24
CA GLU A 20 46.74 -1.43 -49.35
C GLU A 20 47.33 -2.55 -48.48
N VAL A 21 46.48 -3.17 -47.67
CA VAL A 21 46.84 -4.29 -46.81
C VAL A 21 45.83 -5.41 -46.95
N GLU A 22 46.33 -6.63 -47.08
CA GLU A 22 45.55 -7.87 -46.95
C GLU A 22 45.83 -8.49 -45.58
N PHE A 23 44.79 -8.89 -44.88
CA PHE A 23 44.89 -9.45 -43.53
C PHE A 23 44.75 -10.97 -43.54
N GLY A 24 45.58 -11.64 -42.75
CA GLY A 24 45.46 -13.05 -42.38
C GLY A 24 44.59 -13.24 -41.13
N HIS A 25 44.62 -14.43 -40.51
CA HIS A 25 43.98 -14.62 -39.20
C HIS A 25 44.74 -13.83 -38.12
N VAL A 26 46.07 -13.81 -38.20
CA VAL A 26 46.94 -12.92 -37.42
C VAL A 26 47.78 -12.06 -38.35
N THR A 27 47.71 -10.74 -38.19
CA THR A 27 48.48 -9.76 -38.99
C THR A 27 49.24 -8.80 -38.09
N ASP A 28 50.55 -8.72 -38.25
CA ASP A 28 51.41 -7.70 -37.65
C ASP A 28 51.62 -6.54 -38.64
N ILE A 29 51.40 -5.32 -38.16
CA ILE A 29 51.69 -4.08 -38.86
C ILE A 29 52.79 -3.36 -38.08
N LYS A 30 53.99 -3.35 -38.64
CA LYS A 30 55.22 -2.85 -38.00
C LYS A 30 55.65 -1.52 -38.60
N GLY A 31 56.24 -0.64 -37.79
CA GLY A 31 56.89 0.58 -38.25
C GLY A 31 57.22 1.54 -37.11
N LYS A 32 58.05 2.56 -37.39
CA LYS A 32 58.36 3.64 -36.44
C LYS A 32 57.13 4.43 -35.99
N ASN A 33 57.26 5.16 -34.89
CA ASN A 33 56.22 6.08 -34.42
C ASN A 33 55.98 7.19 -35.46
N GLY A 34 54.72 7.57 -35.65
CA GLY A 34 54.32 8.58 -36.64
C GLY A 34 54.13 8.08 -38.07
N LEU A 35 54.45 6.82 -38.41
CA LEU A 35 54.26 6.28 -39.77
C LEU A 35 52.80 5.93 -40.14
N GLY A 36 51.83 6.19 -39.27
CA GLY A 36 50.41 5.95 -39.56
C GLY A 36 49.90 4.54 -39.25
N LYS A 37 50.53 3.80 -38.32
CA LYS A 37 50.01 2.49 -37.84
C LYS A 37 48.56 2.62 -37.33
N SER A 38 48.32 3.53 -36.37
CA SER A 38 46.98 3.79 -35.82
C SER A 38 46.02 4.38 -36.86
N THR A 39 46.52 5.00 -37.94
CA THR A 39 45.69 5.47 -39.07
C THR A 39 44.94 4.33 -39.74
N ILE A 40 45.50 3.11 -39.77
CA ILE A 40 44.83 1.93 -40.34
C ILE A 40 43.62 1.55 -39.48
N PHE A 41 43.77 1.58 -38.15
CA PHE A 41 42.67 1.31 -37.24
C PHE A 41 41.61 2.44 -37.26
N ASP A 42 42.05 3.69 -37.37
CA ASP A 42 41.16 4.84 -37.58
C ASP A 42 40.38 4.73 -38.90
N ALA A 43 41.03 4.29 -39.98
CA ALA A 43 40.39 4.11 -41.28
C ALA A 43 39.29 3.04 -41.21
N PHE A 44 39.55 1.92 -40.52
CA PHE A 44 38.54 0.88 -40.35
C PHE A 44 37.34 1.36 -39.49
N ASN A 45 37.59 2.04 -38.36
CA ASN A 45 36.51 2.63 -37.56
C ASN A 45 35.75 3.71 -38.32
N TRP A 46 36.44 4.51 -39.14
CA TRP A 46 35.79 5.56 -39.92
C TRP A 46 34.91 4.97 -41.00
N LEU A 47 35.39 3.93 -41.68
CA LEU A 47 34.64 3.17 -42.67
C LEU A 47 33.32 2.66 -42.09
N LEU A 48 33.31 2.22 -40.83
CA LEU A 48 32.11 1.69 -40.19
C LEU A 48 31.23 2.76 -39.51
N PHE A 49 31.81 3.66 -38.71
CA PHE A 49 31.06 4.45 -37.73
C PHE A 49 31.26 5.97 -37.82
N ASP A 50 31.97 6.47 -38.84
CA ASP A 50 32.37 7.89 -38.94
C ASP A 50 33.19 8.36 -37.71
N LYS A 51 33.95 7.45 -37.10
CA LYS A 51 34.75 7.71 -35.89
C LYS A 51 36.17 7.20 -36.06
N ASP A 52 37.11 7.78 -35.33
CA ASP A 52 38.46 7.22 -35.19
C ASP A 52 38.47 6.04 -34.19
N SER A 53 39.63 5.41 -34.01
CA SER A 53 39.83 4.29 -33.07
C SER A 53 39.57 4.66 -31.60
N GLN A 54 39.57 5.95 -31.28
CA GLN A 54 39.25 6.51 -29.96
C GLN A 54 37.77 6.90 -29.83
N GLY A 55 36.96 6.67 -30.87
CA GLY A 55 35.53 6.95 -30.89
C GLY A 55 35.17 8.42 -31.16
N ARG A 56 36.11 9.26 -31.56
CA ARG A 56 35.87 10.69 -31.86
C ARG A 56 35.28 10.83 -33.27
N LYS A 57 34.20 11.59 -33.41
CA LYS A 57 33.61 11.95 -34.71
C LYS A 57 34.36 13.09 -35.41
N ASN A 58 34.83 14.06 -34.63
CA ASN A 58 35.58 15.22 -35.13
C ASN A 58 37.07 14.93 -35.02
N PHE A 59 37.62 14.23 -36.02
CA PHE A 59 39.05 14.00 -36.15
C PHE A 59 39.50 14.42 -37.55
N GLU A 60 40.78 14.74 -37.69
CA GLU A 60 41.33 15.20 -38.97
C GLU A 60 41.44 14.01 -39.94
N ILE A 61 40.68 14.08 -41.04
CA ILE A 61 40.70 13.08 -42.13
C ILE A 61 41.67 13.53 -43.22
N LYS A 62 41.78 14.86 -43.44
CA LYS A 62 42.57 15.40 -44.54
C LYS A 62 44.06 15.22 -44.29
N THR A 63 44.80 15.03 -45.37
CA THR A 63 46.27 15.18 -45.34
C THR A 63 46.62 16.65 -45.14
N LEU A 64 47.40 16.92 -44.11
CA LEU A 64 47.94 18.24 -43.80
C LEU A 64 49.32 18.41 -44.45
N ASP A 65 49.68 19.63 -44.80
CA ASP A 65 51.04 19.98 -45.20
C ASP A 65 51.95 20.21 -43.98
N GLU A 66 53.22 20.58 -44.22
CA GLU A 66 54.23 20.84 -43.18
C GLU A 66 53.85 21.99 -42.23
N THR A 67 52.92 22.86 -42.64
CA THR A 67 52.42 23.98 -41.82
C THR A 67 51.17 23.62 -41.01
N GLY A 68 50.65 22.40 -41.19
CA GLY A 68 49.42 21.92 -40.56
C GLY A 68 48.15 22.32 -41.33
N GLU A 69 48.28 22.88 -42.54
CA GLU A 69 47.15 23.30 -43.36
C GLU A 69 46.67 22.14 -44.26
N PRO A 70 45.35 21.95 -44.42
CA PRO A 70 44.84 20.86 -45.24
C PRO A 70 45.16 21.01 -46.74
N LEU A 71 45.71 19.97 -47.37
CA LEU A 71 45.85 19.93 -48.82
C LEU A 71 44.46 19.97 -49.49
N HIS A 72 44.21 21.00 -50.29
CA HIS A 72 42.91 21.23 -50.94
C HIS A 72 42.76 20.40 -52.22
N LYS A 73 41.49 20.14 -52.59
CA LYS A 73 41.08 19.41 -53.81
C LYS A 73 41.55 17.95 -53.89
N LEU A 74 41.89 17.34 -52.75
CA LEU A 74 42.11 15.90 -52.66
C LEU A 74 40.81 15.16 -52.33
N GLU A 75 40.68 13.95 -52.85
CA GLU A 75 39.70 12.97 -52.39
C GLU A 75 40.41 12.03 -51.39
N HIS A 76 39.75 11.77 -50.26
CA HIS A 76 40.23 10.91 -49.19
C HIS A 76 39.35 9.67 -49.17
N THR A 77 39.90 8.51 -49.55
CA THR A 77 39.11 7.28 -49.68
C THR A 77 39.58 6.20 -48.72
N VAL A 78 38.61 5.44 -48.21
CA VAL A 78 38.85 4.18 -47.52
C VAL A 78 37.91 3.14 -48.11
N GLU A 79 38.44 1.99 -48.50
CA GLU A 79 37.70 0.84 -48.98
C GLU A 79 38.11 -0.40 -48.18
N GLY A 80 37.14 -1.14 -47.65
CA GLY A 80 37.36 -2.35 -46.88
C GLY A 80 36.56 -3.53 -47.44
N ASN A 81 37.22 -4.67 -47.58
CA ASN A 81 36.58 -5.94 -47.95
C ASN A 81 36.41 -6.79 -46.69
N LEU A 82 35.18 -7.10 -46.36
CA LEU A 82 34.78 -7.91 -45.21
C LEU A 82 34.23 -9.25 -45.70
N ILE A 83 34.41 -10.30 -44.91
CA ILE A 83 33.65 -11.54 -45.01
C ILE A 83 32.80 -11.66 -43.77
N ILE A 84 31.49 -11.80 -43.96
CA ILE A 84 30.49 -11.91 -42.89
C ILE A 84 29.78 -13.24 -43.07
N ASP A 85 30.01 -14.18 -42.15
CA ASP A 85 29.49 -15.56 -42.24
C ASP A 85 29.74 -16.21 -43.63
N GLY A 86 30.90 -15.96 -44.21
CA GLY A 86 31.31 -16.48 -45.53
C GLY A 86 30.88 -15.63 -46.73
N ILE A 87 30.06 -14.58 -46.54
CA ILE A 87 29.59 -13.69 -47.61
C ILE A 87 30.49 -12.46 -47.71
N GLN A 88 30.97 -12.15 -48.91
CA GLN A 88 31.79 -10.96 -49.17
C GLN A 88 30.94 -9.68 -49.17
N LEU A 89 31.44 -8.66 -48.47
CA LEU A 89 30.90 -7.31 -48.44
C LEU A 89 32.02 -6.30 -48.65
N THR A 90 31.89 -5.45 -49.66
CA THR A 90 32.81 -4.32 -49.87
C THR A 90 32.14 -3.03 -49.43
N LEU A 91 32.80 -2.29 -48.55
CA LEU A 91 32.37 -0.97 -48.09
C LEU A 91 33.40 0.05 -48.55
N ALA A 92 32.96 1.21 -49.04
CA ALA A 92 33.88 2.33 -49.28
C ALA A 92 33.27 3.68 -48.91
N LYS A 93 34.13 4.60 -48.49
CA LYS A 93 33.80 6.01 -48.25
C LYS A 93 34.79 6.91 -48.98
N THR A 94 34.28 7.98 -49.58
CA THR A 94 35.08 9.03 -50.22
C THR A 94 34.71 10.38 -49.62
N PHE A 95 35.60 10.95 -48.82
CA PHE A 95 35.47 12.29 -48.27
C PHE A 95 36.18 13.30 -49.17
N LYS A 96 35.48 14.36 -49.55
CA LYS A 96 36.03 15.40 -50.43
C LYS A 96 35.46 16.77 -50.18
N GLU A 97 36.18 17.77 -50.67
CA GLU A 97 35.74 19.15 -50.63
C GLU A 97 34.65 19.42 -51.67
N LYS A 98 33.60 20.11 -51.24
CA LYS A 98 32.53 20.58 -52.11
C LYS A 98 32.83 21.99 -52.58
N TRP A 99 33.12 22.14 -53.86
CA TRP A 99 33.38 23.43 -54.50
C TRP A 99 32.16 23.86 -55.32
N THR A 100 31.57 25.01 -55.02
CA THR A 100 30.38 25.51 -55.73
C THR A 100 30.62 26.88 -56.36
N LYS A 101 29.98 27.10 -57.52
CA LYS A 101 30.02 28.37 -58.24
C LYS A 101 28.78 29.19 -57.88
N LYS A 102 28.95 30.33 -57.19
CA LYS A 102 27.85 31.27 -56.94
C LYS A 102 27.51 32.03 -58.23
N ARG A 103 26.22 32.29 -58.45
CA ARG A 103 25.71 32.98 -59.66
C ARG A 103 26.43 34.34 -59.81
N GLY A 104 27.11 34.56 -60.93
CA GLY A 104 27.85 35.80 -61.23
C GLY A 104 29.36 35.79 -60.92
N GLN A 105 29.93 34.73 -60.35
CA GLN A 105 31.39 34.65 -60.12
C GLN A 105 32.11 33.75 -61.13
N ALA A 106 33.37 34.05 -61.45
CA ALA A 106 34.20 33.29 -62.39
C ALA A 106 34.83 32.04 -61.75
N THR A 107 35.17 32.09 -60.46
CA THR A 107 35.86 31.03 -59.71
C THR A 107 34.90 30.23 -58.82
N GLN A 108 35.23 28.96 -58.57
CA GLN A 108 34.53 28.14 -57.58
C GLN A 108 35.04 28.50 -56.18
N ASN A 109 34.14 28.56 -55.20
CA ASN A 109 34.50 28.73 -53.79
C ASN A 109 34.26 27.44 -53.02
N PHE A 110 35.10 27.20 -52.02
CA PHE A 110 34.90 26.14 -51.05
C PHE A 110 33.56 26.35 -50.33
N SER A 111 32.74 25.31 -50.29
CA SER A 111 31.37 25.36 -49.75
C SER A 111 31.07 24.28 -48.72
N GLY A 112 32.13 23.67 -48.17
CA GLY A 112 32.06 22.60 -47.18
C GLY A 112 32.61 21.29 -47.70
N HIS A 113 32.22 20.19 -47.04
CA HIS A 113 32.66 18.84 -47.38
C HIS A 113 31.46 17.97 -47.73
N GLU A 114 31.71 16.91 -48.50
CA GLU A 114 30.77 15.84 -48.74
C GLU A 114 31.45 14.48 -48.61
N THR A 115 30.69 13.49 -48.10
CA THR A 115 31.14 12.10 -48.01
C THR A 115 30.22 11.24 -48.87
N LYS A 116 30.80 10.58 -49.87
CA LYS A 116 30.12 9.56 -50.68
C LYS A 116 30.32 8.19 -50.04
N HIS A 117 29.28 7.36 -50.12
CA HIS A 117 29.22 6.04 -49.50
C HIS A 117 28.95 5.00 -50.57
N TYR A 118 29.62 3.85 -50.48
CA TYR A 118 29.49 2.78 -51.46
C TYR A 118 29.34 1.43 -50.77
N ILE A 119 28.40 0.62 -51.25
CA ILE A 119 28.23 -0.79 -50.86
C ILE A 119 28.39 -1.63 -52.12
N ASN A 120 29.34 -2.56 -52.11
CA ASN A 120 29.63 -3.44 -53.26
C ASN A 120 29.84 -2.66 -54.57
N GLY A 121 30.49 -1.49 -54.49
CA GLY A 121 30.77 -0.61 -55.62
C GLY A 121 29.61 0.30 -56.06
N VAL A 122 28.43 0.20 -55.45
CA VAL A 122 27.26 1.04 -55.77
C VAL A 122 27.17 2.22 -54.80
N GLU A 123 27.06 3.45 -55.32
CA GLU A 123 26.87 4.66 -54.50
C GLU A 123 25.49 4.63 -53.84
N VAL A 124 25.45 4.76 -52.52
CA VAL A 124 24.23 4.76 -51.70
C VAL A 124 24.14 6.03 -50.86
N ILE A 125 22.94 6.36 -50.38
CA ILE A 125 22.79 7.47 -49.43
C ILE A 125 23.31 7.05 -48.05
N LYS A 126 23.77 8.02 -47.25
CA LYS A 126 24.34 7.78 -45.91
C LYS A 126 23.44 6.91 -45.02
N LYS A 127 22.13 7.13 -45.07
CA LYS A 127 21.16 6.38 -44.26
C LYS A 127 21.18 4.87 -44.57
N GLU A 128 21.15 4.50 -45.85
CA GLU A 128 21.22 3.10 -46.29
C GLU A 128 22.55 2.44 -45.90
N TYR A 129 23.64 3.22 -45.95
CA TYR A 129 24.96 2.77 -45.51
C TYR A 129 25.00 2.47 -44.00
N GLU A 130 24.50 3.39 -43.18
CA GLU A 130 24.40 3.20 -41.72
C GLU A 130 23.46 2.05 -41.35
N GLU A 131 22.33 1.91 -42.05
CA GLU A 131 21.41 0.78 -41.87
C GLU A 131 22.09 -0.55 -42.20
N LYS A 132 22.87 -0.63 -43.29
CA LYS A 132 23.60 -1.85 -43.65
C LYS A 132 24.61 -2.24 -42.58
N ILE A 133 25.28 -1.28 -41.96
CA ILE A 133 26.24 -1.55 -40.89
C ILE A 133 25.53 -2.01 -39.63
N LYS A 134 24.40 -1.39 -39.29
CA LYS A 134 23.58 -1.79 -38.14
C LYS A 134 22.99 -3.19 -38.29
N GLU A 135 22.67 -3.63 -39.50
CA GLU A 135 22.28 -5.03 -39.79
C GLU A 135 23.40 -6.02 -39.49
N ILE A 136 24.66 -5.61 -39.64
CA ILE A 136 25.83 -6.44 -39.37
C ILE A 136 26.07 -6.46 -37.87
N MET A 137 26.29 -5.30 -37.25
CA MET A 137 26.54 -5.22 -35.82
C MET A 137 26.26 -3.82 -35.26
N ASP A 138 25.74 -3.78 -34.03
CA ASP A 138 25.62 -2.54 -33.26
C ASP A 138 27.01 -1.96 -32.92
N GLU A 139 27.16 -0.63 -32.91
CA GLU A 139 28.45 0.03 -32.63
C GLU A 139 28.99 -0.31 -31.22
N GLY A 140 28.11 -0.38 -30.23
CA GLY A 140 28.46 -0.74 -28.86
C GLY A 140 28.98 -2.17 -28.80
N LEU A 141 28.25 -3.12 -29.41
CA LEU A 141 28.69 -4.51 -29.51
C LEU A 141 30.02 -4.63 -30.28
N PHE A 142 30.17 -3.91 -31.40
CA PHE A 142 31.42 -3.89 -32.18
C PHE A 142 32.61 -3.55 -31.29
N LYS A 143 32.52 -2.46 -30.52
CA LYS A 143 33.64 -2.05 -29.65
C LYS A 143 33.92 -3.05 -28.53
N LEU A 144 32.88 -3.67 -27.97
CA LEU A 144 33.01 -4.71 -26.95
C LEU A 144 33.76 -5.95 -27.44
N VAL A 145 33.67 -6.28 -28.73
CA VAL A 145 34.29 -7.49 -29.31
C VAL A 145 35.53 -7.23 -30.18
N THR A 146 35.93 -5.97 -30.38
CA THR A 146 37.07 -5.61 -31.25
C THR A 146 38.20 -4.82 -30.57
N ASN A 147 37.94 -4.19 -29.42
CA ASN A 147 38.94 -3.39 -28.71
C ASN A 147 39.12 -3.90 -27.27
N PRO A 148 40.28 -4.49 -26.92
CA PRO A 148 40.51 -5.07 -25.60
C PRO A 148 40.47 -4.02 -24.48
N MET A 149 40.66 -2.75 -24.81
CA MET A 149 40.61 -1.66 -23.83
C MET A 149 39.21 -1.05 -23.67
N TYR A 150 38.22 -1.43 -24.49
CA TYR A 150 36.92 -0.75 -24.45
C TYR A 150 36.11 -1.10 -23.20
N PHE A 151 35.81 -2.38 -22.99
CA PHE A 151 35.03 -2.83 -21.83
C PHE A 151 35.63 -2.36 -20.49
N PRO A 152 36.94 -2.54 -20.21
CA PRO A 152 37.52 -2.14 -18.93
C PRO A 152 37.49 -0.63 -18.64
N ASN A 153 37.29 0.20 -19.66
CA ASN A 153 37.20 1.66 -19.54
C ASN A 153 35.75 2.19 -19.51
N LEU A 154 34.74 1.31 -19.63
CA LEU A 154 33.34 1.69 -19.42
C LEU A 154 33.08 2.11 -17.96
N ASN A 155 31.96 2.81 -17.73
CA ASN A 155 31.53 3.06 -16.36
C ASN A 155 31.25 1.72 -15.66
N TRP A 156 31.64 1.57 -14.39
CA TRP A 156 31.47 0.31 -13.65
C TRP A 156 30.01 -0.20 -13.66
N LYS A 157 29.02 0.69 -13.73
CA LYS A 157 27.60 0.30 -13.85
C LYS A 157 27.30 -0.37 -15.19
N GLU A 158 27.86 0.15 -16.28
CA GLU A 158 27.73 -0.42 -17.62
C GLU A 158 28.44 -1.78 -17.69
N GLN A 159 29.66 -1.86 -17.13
CA GLN A 159 30.40 -3.12 -17.00
C GLN A 159 29.58 -4.17 -16.26
N ARG A 160 29.01 -3.80 -15.11
CA ARG A 160 28.16 -4.66 -14.28
C ARG A 160 26.97 -5.20 -15.07
N THR A 161 26.24 -4.33 -15.78
CA THR A 161 25.09 -4.75 -16.60
C THR A 161 25.51 -5.80 -17.62
N ILE A 162 26.59 -5.53 -18.38
CA ILE A 162 27.08 -6.44 -19.42
C ILE A 162 27.48 -7.81 -18.82
N VAL A 163 28.19 -7.85 -17.68
CA VAL A 163 28.59 -9.15 -17.09
C VAL A 163 27.44 -9.89 -16.43
N GLN A 164 26.42 -9.17 -15.95
CA GLN A 164 25.20 -9.79 -15.43
C GLN A 164 24.37 -10.42 -16.55
N GLU A 165 24.33 -9.81 -17.74
CA GLU A 165 23.68 -10.41 -18.93
C GLU A 165 24.27 -11.80 -19.26
N ILE A 166 25.57 -12.02 -19.04
CA ILE A 166 26.25 -13.29 -19.33
C ILE A 166 25.67 -14.47 -18.55
N ILE A 167 25.26 -14.25 -17.29
CA ILE A 167 24.77 -15.32 -16.40
C ILE A 167 23.24 -15.40 -16.34
N GLY A 168 22.54 -14.38 -16.84
CA GLY A 168 21.09 -14.27 -16.77
C GLY A 168 20.57 -13.98 -15.35
N THR A 169 19.26 -14.08 -15.17
CA THR A 169 18.62 -13.85 -13.87
C THR A 169 18.86 -15.01 -12.91
N ILE A 170 19.19 -14.68 -11.67
CA ILE A 170 19.31 -15.64 -10.57
C ILE A 170 17.95 -15.70 -9.88
N ASP A 171 17.27 -16.84 -9.95
CA ASP A 171 16.03 -17.05 -9.23
C ASP A 171 16.26 -17.22 -7.72
N ASP A 172 15.29 -16.80 -6.93
CA ASP A 172 15.35 -16.83 -5.46
C ASP A 172 15.47 -18.25 -4.92
N GLU A 173 14.88 -19.24 -5.60
CA GLU A 173 14.92 -20.64 -5.15
C GLU A 173 16.35 -21.21 -5.22
N ARG A 174 17.12 -20.82 -6.23
CA ARG A 174 18.53 -21.15 -6.39
C ARG A 174 19.38 -20.52 -5.30
N VAL A 175 19.09 -19.28 -4.90
CA VAL A 175 19.78 -18.61 -3.78
C VAL A 175 19.48 -19.35 -2.46
N ILE A 176 18.21 -19.65 -2.19
CA ILE A 176 17.77 -20.36 -0.98
C ILE A 176 18.39 -21.75 -0.91
N ASN A 177 18.43 -22.49 -2.02
CA ASN A 177 19.02 -23.82 -2.07
C ASN A 177 20.55 -23.82 -1.93
N TYR A 178 21.23 -22.72 -2.24
CA TYR A 178 22.68 -22.58 -2.09
C TYR A 178 23.08 -22.44 -0.62
N ASN A 179 22.29 -21.75 0.21
CA ASN A 179 22.57 -21.55 1.63
C ASN A 179 21.42 -22.08 2.50
N SER A 180 21.64 -23.26 3.12
CA SER A 180 20.64 -23.94 3.97
C SER A 180 20.06 -23.08 5.11
N LYS A 181 20.77 -22.05 5.58
CA LYS A 181 20.25 -21.09 6.57
C LYS A 181 19.04 -20.32 6.07
N LEU A 182 18.89 -20.15 4.76
CA LEU A 182 17.81 -19.42 4.10
C LEU A 182 16.53 -20.24 3.93
N ALA A 183 16.53 -21.53 4.30
CA ALA A 183 15.35 -22.39 4.20
C ALA A 183 14.06 -21.78 4.79
N PRO A 184 14.08 -21.03 5.92
CA PRO A 184 12.88 -20.38 6.45
C PRO A 184 12.27 -19.30 5.56
N LEU A 185 13.01 -18.78 4.57
CA LEU A 185 12.48 -17.84 3.58
C LEU A 185 11.65 -18.51 2.49
N LYS A 186 11.75 -19.85 2.34
CA LYS A 186 11.00 -20.59 1.30
C LYS A 186 9.50 -20.47 1.54
N GLY A 187 8.81 -19.77 0.64
CA GLY A 187 7.38 -19.50 0.75
C GLY A 187 7.00 -18.48 1.84
N ALA A 188 7.97 -17.80 2.46
CA ALA A 188 7.71 -16.74 3.44
C ALA A 188 7.19 -15.44 2.78
N TYR A 189 7.40 -15.31 1.47
CA TYR A 189 7.07 -14.14 0.69
C TYR A 189 6.61 -14.56 -0.73
N THR A 190 5.73 -13.75 -1.32
CA THR A 190 5.22 -13.93 -2.70
C THR A 190 5.61 -12.76 -3.60
N ASP A 191 5.98 -11.65 -2.97
CA ASP A 191 6.55 -10.43 -3.52
C ASP A 191 8.07 -10.59 -3.75
N SER A 192 8.81 -9.49 -3.91
CA SER A 192 10.28 -9.54 -3.95
C SER A 192 10.89 -9.61 -2.54
N ILE A 193 12.10 -10.16 -2.40
CA ILE A 193 12.84 -10.15 -1.12
C ILE A 193 13.02 -8.73 -0.56
N ASN A 194 13.14 -7.73 -1.43
CA ASN A 194 13.25 -6.32 -1.05
C ASN A 194 11.96 -5.77 -0.44
N GLU A 195 10.80 -6.11 -1.03
CA GLU A 195 9.49 -5.78 -0.48
C GLU A 195 9.26 -6.47 0.86
N TYR A 196 9.65 -7.75 0.97
CA TYR A 196 9.61 -8.50 2.24
C TYR A 196 10.46 -7.86 3.34
N ASN A 197 11.70 -7.43 3.01
CA ASN A 197 12.57 -6.71 3.92
C ASN A 197 11.94 -5.38 4.39
N ALA A 198 11.40 -4.60 3.45
CA ALA A 198 10.77 -3.31 3.73
C ALA A 198 9.53 -3.44 4.65
N ARG A 199 8.62 -4.39 4.37
CA ARG A 199 7.44 -4.62 5.21
C ARG A 199 7.81 -5.13 6.60
N THR A 200 8.82 -6.00 6.70
CA THR A 200 9.33 -6.51 7.98
C THR A 200 9.89 -5.38 8.84
N LYS A 201 10.71 -4.48 8.26
CA LYS A 201 11.20 -3.27 8.97
C LYS A 201 10.07 -2.37 9.44
N ALA A 202 9.05 -2.15 8.60
CA ALA A 202 7.90 -1.35 8.97
C ALA A 202 7.10 -1.98 10.13
N SER A 203 6.91 -3.31 10.11
CA SER A 203 6.25 -4.04 11.21
C SER A 203 7.03 -3.95 12.51
N ILE A 204 8.36 -4.14 12.47
CA ILE A 204 9.24 -3.97 13.66
C ILE A 204 9.09 -2.56 14.23
N LYS A 205 9.15 -1.53 13.38
CA LYS A 205 9.00 -0.14 13.82
C LYS A 205 7.65 0.09 14.50
N LYS A 206 6.56 -0.38 13.90
CA LYS A 206 5.20 -0.24 14.46
C LYS A 206 5.07 -0.90 15.83
N ILE A 207 5.55 -2.15 15.97
CA ILE A 207 5.49 -2.88 17.24
C ILE A 207 6.36 -2.21 18.30
N ASN A 208 7.56 -1.75 17.93
CA ASN A 208 8.43 -1.00 18.85
C ASN A 208 7.79 0.33 19.31
N ASP A 209 7.04 1.00 18.44
CA ASP A 209 6.30 2.20 18.82
C ASP A 209 5.13 1.87 19.77
N GLU A 210 4.49 0.70 19.63
CA GLU A 210 3.50 0.19 20.60
C GLU A 210 4.13 -0.13 21.96
N ILE A 211 5.28 -0.82 21.98
CA ILE A 211 6.04 -1.14 23.21
C ILE A 211 6.41 0.14 23.98
N LYS A 212 6.86 1.21 23.28
CA LYS A 212 7.21 2.49 23.92
C LYS A 212 6.06 3.15 24.68
N LEU A 213 4.81 2.83 24.34
CA LEU A 213 3.62 3.40 25.01
C LEU A 213 3.24 2.62 26.28
N ILE A 214 3.68 1.36 26.42
CA ILE A 214 3.31 0.51 27.56
C ILE A 214 3.79 1.10 28.90
N PRO A 215 5.05 1.56 29.06
CA PRO A 215 5.50 2.15 30.32
C PRO A 215 4.64 3.33 30.79
N ALA A 216 4.21 4.20 29.87
CA ALA A 216 3.34 5.34 30.21
C ALA A 216 1.95 4.88 30.68
N ARG A 217 1.39 3.81 30.09
CA ARG A 217 0.11 3.23 30.51
C ARG A 217 0.21 2.54 31.87
N ILE A 218 1.34 1.87 32.14
CA ILE A 218 1.63 1.28 33.45
C ILE A 218 1.78 2.38 34.50
N ASP A 219 2.49 3.46 34.20
CA ASP A 219 2.65 4.61 35.09
C ASP A 219 1.30 5.27 35.40
N GLU A 220 0.43 5.46 34.40
CA GLU A 220 -0.94 5.94 34.59
C GLU A 220 -1.74 5.02 35.53
N CYS A 221 -1.67 3.71 35.36
CA CYS A 221 -2.35 2.76 36.25
C CYS A 221 -1.80 2.85 37.69
N ASN A 222 -0.47 2.91 37.84
CA ASN A 222 0.19 3.04 39.15
C ASN A 222 -0.18 4.34 39.86
N ASN A 223 -0.19 5.47 39.16
CA ASN A 223 -0.56 6.78 39.73
C ASN A 223 -2.02 6.84 40.21
N ASN A 224 -2.90 5.98 39.68
CA ASN A 224 -4.30 5.86 40.09
C ASN A 224 -4.54 4.84 41.21
N ILE A 225 -3.53 4.06 41.61
CA ILE A 225 -3.62 3.15 42.76
C ILE A 225 -3.49 3.97 44.04
N VAL A 226 -4.45 3.81 44.95
CA VAL A 226 -4.43 4.51 46.24
C VAL A 226 -3.86 3.58 47.32
N ASP A 227 -2.87 4.06 48.08
CA ASP A 227 -2.27 3.30 49.17
C ASP A 227 -3.09 3.47 50.46
N ILE A 228 -3.96 2.50 50.75
CA ILE A 228 -4.85 2.46 51.91
C ILE A 228 -4.75 1.09 52.56
N ASP A 229 -4.62 1.03 53.89
CA ASP A 229 -4.75 -0.23 54.63
C ASP A 229 -6.22 -0.66 54.70
N PHE A 230 -6.65 -1.40 53.68
CA PHE A 230 -8.00 -1.93 53.60
C PHE A 230 -8.30 -2.93 54.72
N THR A 231 -7.29 -3.58 55.30
CA THR A 231 -7.46 -4.55 56.39
C THR A 231 -7.85 -3.84 57.68
N GLU A 232 -7.16 -2.74 57.98
CA GLU A 232 -7.49 -1.88 59.13
C GLU A 232 -8.88 -1.26 58.98
N LEU A 233 -9.23 -0.77 57.78
CA LEU A 233 -10.56 -0.20 57.52
C LEU A 233 -11.69 -1.23 57.65
N GLU A 234 -11.50 -2.46 57.19
CA GLU A 234 -12.48 -3.54 57.36
C GLU A 234 -12.66 -3.93 58.84
N ALA A 235 -11.58 -3.91 59.63
CA ALA A 235 -11.65 -4.12 61.08
C ALA A 235 -12.42 -2.98 61.77
N ARG A 236 -12.13 -1.73 61.42
CA ARG A 236 -12.81 -0.55 61.97
C ARG A 236 -14.30 -0.51 61.60
N LYS A 237 -14.66 -0.91 60.37
CA LYS A 237 -16.05 -1.05 59.92
C LYS A 237 -16.84 -1.96 60.87
N LYS A 238 -16.30 -3.16 61.16
CA LYS A 238 -16.95 -4.12 62.07
C LYS A 238 -17.12 -3.57 63.49
N GLU A 239 -16.13 -2.82 63.99
CA GLU A 239 -16.21 -2.19 65.31
C GLU A 239 -17.32 -1.12 65.37
N VAL A 240 -17.42 -0.26 64.35
CA VAL A 240 -18.44 0.80 64.26
C VAL A 240 -19.84 0.19 64.11
N GLU A 241 -20.00 -0.82 63.26
CA GLU A 241 -21.26 -1.56 63.11
C GLU A 241 -21.71 -2.19 64.43
N LYS A 242 -20.78 -2.77 65.20
CA LYS A 242 -21.08 -3.30 66.53
C LYS A 242 -21.55 -2.21 67.50
N LYS A 243 -20.89 -1.06 67.56
CA LYS A 243 -21.30 0.07 68.42
C LYS A 243 -22.67 0.61 68.04
N ILE A 244 -23.00 0.66 66.75
CA ILE A 244 -24.32 1.05 66.27
C ILE A 244 -25.38 0.06 66.77
N ASN A 245 -25.11 -1.25 66.69
CA ASN A 245 -26.02 -2.28 67.21
C ASN A 245 -26.18 -2.20 68.73
N ASP A 246 -25.10 -1.99 69.49
CA ASP A 246 -25.14 -1.84 70.95
C ASP A 246 -25.97 -0.60 71.37
N ILE A 247 -25.89 0.50 70.61
CA ILE A 247 -26.75 1.69 70.83
C ILE A 247 -28.22 1.37 70.48
N ASP A 248 -28.46 0.60 69.43
CA ASP A 248 -29.80 0.18 69.05
C ASP A 248 -30.46 -0.69 70.13
N GLU A 249 -29.73 -1.65 70.70
CA GLU A 249 -30.21 -2.44 71.84
C GLU A 249 -30.49 -1.55 73.07
N ARG A 250 -29.67 -0.53 73.35
CA ARG A 250 -29.89 0.40 74.47
C ARG A 250 -31.08 1.35 74.26
N ILE A 251 -31.33 1.76 73.01
CA ILE A 251 -32.54 2.52 72.64
C ILE A 251 -33.77 1.61 72.77
N GLU A 252 -33.67 0.34 72.37
CA GLU A 252 -34.75 -0.64 72.48
C GLU A 252 -35.08 -0.97 73.95
N ASP A 253 -34.08 -1.10 74.82
CA ASP A 253 -34.27 -1.36 76.25
C ASP A 253 -34.82 -0.15 77.02
N SER A 254 -34.45 1.09 76.63
CA SER A 254 -35.05 2.33 77.19
C SER A 254 -36.47 2.60 76.68
N SER A 255 -36.88 1.91 75.62
CA SER A 255 -38.22 2.02 75.04
C SER A 255 -39.27 1.23 75.82
N LYS A 256 -38.89 0.33 76.74
CA LYS A 256 -39.84 -0.39 77.63
C LYS A 256 -40.70 0.52 78.51
N GLY A 257 -40.24 1.74 78.83
CA GLY A 257 -41.06 2.77 79.50
C GLY A 257 -41.94 3.58 78.54
N ASN A 258 -41.56 3.65 77.26
CA ASN A 258 -42.38 4.23 76.20
C ASN A 258 -43.44 3.26 75.68
N ASP A 259 -43.31 1.95 75.92
CA ASP A 259 -44.32 0.96 75.55
C ASP A 259 -45.65 1.20 76.28
N VAL A 260 -45.62 1.66 77.54
CA VAL A 260 -46.82 2.04 78.29
C VAL A 260 -47.43 3.35 77.75
N LEU A 261 -46.62 4.34 77.39
CA LEU A 261 -47.10 5.56 76.71
C LEU A 261 -47.64 5.25 75.31
N LEU A 262 -47.03 4.31 74.61
CA LEU A 262 -47.47 3.83 73.31
C LEU A 262 -48.77 3.06 73.46
N GLU A 263 -48.95 2.25 74.50
CA GLU A 263 -50.20 1.54 74.81
C GLU A 263 -51.33 2.53 75.15
N HIS A 264 -51.07 3.58 75.95
CA HIS A 264 -52.05 4.66 76.19
C HIS A 264 -52.34 5.47 74.92
N LYS A 265 -51.35 5.78 74.09
CA LYS A 265 -51.54 6.46 72.79
C LYS A 265 -52.25 5.58 71.77
N GLN A 266 -52.00 4.28 71.78
CA GLN A 266 -52.65 3.27 70.95
C GLN A 266 -54.10 3.10 71.41
N ASN A 267 -54.37 3.10 72.71
CA ASN A 267 -55.72 3.08 73.27
C ASN A 267 -56.48 4.38 72.92
N LEU A 268 -55.84 5.55 73.05
CA LEU A 268 -56.43 6.82 72.58
C LEU A 268 -56.71 6.79 71.08
N PHE A 269 -55.77 6.27 70.30
CA PHE A 269 -55.92 6.11 68.86
C PHE A 269 -57.08 5.17 68.53
N ASN A 270 -57.18 4.03 69.22
CA ASN A 270 -58.27 3.07 69.04
C ASN A 270 -59.62 3.65 69.47
N LEU A 271 -59.71 4.39 70.57
CA LEU A 271 -60.95 5.07 71.01
C LEU A 271 -61.36 6.20 70.06
N LYS A 272 -60.40 6.99 69.56
CA LYS A 272 -60.66 8.00 68.52
C LYS A 272 -60.99 7.36 67.17
N GLN A 273 -60.37 6.23 66.85
CA GLN A 273 -60.68 5.43 65.68
C GLN A 273 -62.07 4.83 65.82
N GLU A 274 -62.48 4.32 66.98
CA GLU A 274 -63.81 3.79 67.23
C GLU A 274 -64.87 4.91 67.20
N TYR A 275 -64.55 6.09 67.73
CA TYR A 275 -65.38 7.30 67.59
C TYR A 275 -65.55 7.67 66.12
N GLN A 276 -64.45 7.74 65.38
CA GLN A 276 -64.45 8.02 63.95
C GLN A 276 -65.06 6.88 63.15
N GLU A 277 -64.94 5.62 63.53
CA GLU A 277 -65.52 4.47 62.85
C GLU A 277 -67.01 4.40 63.10
N LYS A 278 -67.52 4.72 64.30
CA LYS A 278 -68.95 4.78 64.56
C LYS A 278 -69.59 6.02 63.92
N LEU A 279 -68.90 7.16 63.94
CA LEU A 279 -69.30 8.38 63.22
C LEU A 279 -69.22 8.19 61.70
N ASN A 280 -68.13 7.62 61.20
CA ASN A 280 -67.94 7.31 59.80
C ASN A 280 -68.83 6.14 59.39
N HIS A 281 -69.15 5.15 60.21
CA HIS A 281 -70.11 4.11 59.87
C HIS A 281 -71.50 4.72 59.74
N ALA A 282 -71.90 5.63 60.64
CA ALA A 282 -73.15 6.37 60.51
C ALA A 282 -73.15 7.29 59.26
N ARG A 283 -72.00 7.88 58.89
CA ARG A 283 -71.82 8.66 57.64
C ARG A 283 -71.73 7.81 56.38
N VAL A 284 -71.04 6.67 56.43
CA VAL A 284 -70.81 5.69 55.36
C VAL A 284 -72.10 4.99 55.07
N VAL A 285 -72.91 4.60 56.06
CA VAL A 285 -74.27 4.10 55.81
C VAL A 285 -75.12 5.16 55.09
N ALA A 286 -74.93 6.44 55.40
CA ALA A 286 -75.61 7.55 54.72
C ALA A 286 -74.99 7.95 53.35
N SER A 287 -73.70 7.67 53.09
CA SER A 287 -72.96 8.00 51.86
C SER A 287 -72.63 6.81 50.96
N ASN A 288 -72.94 5.57 51.37
CA ASN A 288 -72.55 4.32 50.69
C ASN A 288 -72.96 4.31 49.21
N GLY A 289 -74.13 4.88 48.92
CA GLY A 289 -74.61 5.04 47.55
C GLY A 289 -73.71 5.95 46.71
N LYS A 290 -73.25 7.07 47.28
CA LYS A 290 -72.32 8.02 46.64
C LYS A 290 -70.93 7.44 46.45
N ASP A 291 -70.41 6.73 47.46
CA ASP A 291 -69.07 6.15 47.42
C ASP A 291 -68.96 5.01 46.38
N LYS A 292 -70.02 4.23 46.20
CA LYS A 292 -70.11 3.25 45.09
C LYS A 292 -70.09 3.92 43.72
N LEU A 293 -70.76 5.06 43.56
CA LEU A 293 -70.76 5.83 42.31
C LEU A 293 -69.37 6.45 42.05
N ILE A 294 -68.70 6.99 43.07
CA ILE A 294 -67.33 7.53 42.97
C ILE A 294 -66.33 6.42 42.58
N ASN A 295 -66.44 5.24 43.17
CA ASN A 295 -65.59 4.10 42.78
C ASN A 295 -65.86 3.66 41.34
N LYS A 296 -67.13 3.59 40.91
CA LYS A 296 -67.49 3.28 39.53
C LYS A 296 -66.95 4.34 38.56
N LEU A 297 -67.02 5.62 38.92
CA LEU A 297 -66.44 6.73 38.16
C LEU A 297 -64.91 6.59 38.03
N GLN A 298 -64.22 6.22 39.11
CA GLN A 298 -62.78 6.07 39.12
C GLN A 298 -62.33 4.91 38.21
N VAL A 299 -63.01 3.76 38.30
CA VAL A 299 -62.77 2.61 37.39
C VAL A 299 -62.93 3.04 35.93
N LYS A 300 -64.01 3.78 35.60
CA LYS A 300 -64.23 4.28 34.23
C LYS A 300 -63.20 5.30 33.78
N LYS A 301 -62.72 6.17 34.68
CA LYS A 301 -61.62 7.10 34.39
C LYS A 301 -60.30 6.37 34.16
N ASP A 302 -60.05 5.27 34.85
CA ASP A 302 -58.86 4.44 34.65
C ASP A 302 -58.94 3.65 33.34
N GLU A 303 -60.10 3.05 33.00
CA GLU A 303 -60.36 2.47 31.67
C GLU A 303 -60.13 3.51 30.55
N LEU A 304 -60.61 4.75 30.73
CA LEU A 304 -60.38 5.83 29.77
C LEU A 304 -58.90 6.21 29.64
N ARG A 305 -58.12 6.19 30.73
CA ARG A 305 -56.66 6.42 30.69
C ARG A 305 -55.94 5.33 29.90
N GLU A 306 -56.32 4.07 30.10
CA GLU A 306 -55.76 2.95 29.34
C GLU A 306 -56.05 3.08 27.84
N VAL A 307 -57.29 3.37 27.46
CA VAL A 307 -57.67 3.60 26.06
C VAL A 307 -56.90 4.77 25.46
N ASN A 308 -56.72 5.88 26.20
CA ASN A 308 -55.92 7.01 25.73
C ASN A 308 -54.43 6.64 25.55
N SER A 309 -53.88 5.76 26.40
CA SER A 309 -52.50 5.25 26.24
C SER A 309 -52.37 4.38 24.98
N VAL A 310 -53.32 3.47 24.76
CA VAL A 310 -53.37 2.61 23.56
C VAL A 310 -53.49 3.46 22.29
N MET A 311 -54.37 4.47 22.28
CA MET A 311 -54.52 5.43 21.18
C MET A 311 -53.23 6.17 20.86
N LYS A 312 -52.49 6.59 21.90
CA LYS A 312 -51.18 7.25 21.73
C LYS A 312 -50.16 6.31 21.07
N ASN A 313 -50.16 5.04 21.45
CA ASN A 313 -49.27 4.03 20.85
C ASN A 313 -49.61 3.78 19.38
N TYR A 314 -50.89 3.64 19.03
CA TYR A 314 -51.29 3.51 17.62
C TYR A 314 -50.91 4.75 16.80
N SER A 315 -51.11 5.95 17.33
CA SER A 315 -50.68 7.19 16.67
C SER A 315 -49.18 7.20 16.41
N TYR A 316 -48.37 6.76 17.38
CA TYR A 316 -46.92 6.68 17.24
C TYR A 316 -46.48 5.65 16.19
N GLU A 317 -47.05 4.46 16.20
CA GLU A 317 -46.72 3.40 15.23
C GLU A 317 -47.10 3.82 13.81
N ILE A 318 -48.26 4.47 13.62
CA ILE A 318 -48.66 5.02 12.32
C ILE A 318 -47.64 6.06 11.83
N GLU A 319 -47.25 7.02 12.67
CA GLU A 319 -46.31 8.09 12.29
C GLU A 319 -44.92 7.53 11.94
N LYS A 320 -44.47 6.53 12.68
CA LYS A 320 -43.20 5.81 12.47
C LYS A 320 -43.20 5.04 11.14
N GLU A 321 -44.25 4.29 10.85
CA GLU A 321 -44.36 3.55 9.58
C GLU A 321 -44.57 4.50 8.39
N GLU A 322 -45.30 5.62 8.56
CA GLU A 322 -45.40 6.67 7.54
C GLU A 322 -44.05 7.37 7.27
N ALA A 323 -43.19 7.54 8.28
CA ALA A 323 -41.82 8.03 8.08
C ALA A 323 -40.96 7.02 7.29
N ARG A 324 -41.05 5.72 7.59
CA ARG A 324 -40.36 4.65 6.85
C ARG A 324 -40.79 4.61 5.38
N LYS A 325 -42.10 4.70 5.13
CA LYS A 325 -42.66 4.78 3.78
C LYS A 325 -42.10 5.97 3.00
N ARG A 326 -42.07 7.17 3.58
CA ARG A 326 -41.49 8.38 2.95
C ARG A 326 -40.02 8.18 2.56
N SER A 327 -39.24 7.48 3.39
CA SER A 327 -37.84 7.16 3.08
C SER A 327 -37.70 6.22 1.88
N TYR A 328 -38.56 5.20 1.77
CA TYR A 328 -38.56 4.29 0.62
C TYR A 328 -39.05 4.98 -0.66
N GLU A 329 -40.09 5.81 -0.58
CA GLU A 329 -40.55 6.63 -1.71
C GLU A 329 -39.46 7.57 -2.21
N THR A 330 -38.70 8.19 -1.30
CA THR A 330 -37.52 9.02 -1.66
C THR A 330 -36.45 8.20 -2.38
N SER A 331 -36.16 6.99 -1.90
CA SER A 331 -35.18 6.09 -2.53
C SER A 331 -35.63 5.64 -3.93
N LEU A 332 -36.93 5.42 -4.10
CA LEU A 332 -37.55 5.04 -5.37
C LEU A 332 -37.47 6.15 -6.42
N ILE A 333 -37.54 7.42 -6.01
CA ILE A 333 -37.26 8.57 -6.90
C ILE A 333 -35.85 8.47 -7.47
N GLY A 334 -34.83 8.27 -6.62
CA GLY A 334 -33.43 8.16 -7.05
C GLY A 334 -33.17 6.96 -7.98
N ILE A 335 -33.81 5.82 -7.72
CA ILE A 335 -33.70 4.64 -8.59
C ILE A 335 -34.36 4.89 -9.94
N ASN A 336 -35.52 5.55 -9.99
CA ASN A 336 -36.16 5.92 -11.26
C ASN A 336 -35.28 6.90 -12.08
N GLU A 337 -34.62 7.86 -11.44
CA GLU A 337 -33.65 8.73 -12.12
C GLU A 337 -32.46 7.93 -12.68
N LYS A 338 -31.91 6.99 -11.89
CA LYS A 338 -30.83 6.10 -12.32
C LYS A 338 -31.24 5.25 -13.53
N LEU A 339 -32.44 4.68 -13.51
CA LEU A 339 -33.00 3.92 -14.63
C LEU A 339 -33.17 4.78 -15.88
N ASN A 340 -33.63 6.03 -15.74
CA ASN A 340 -33.73 6.97 -16.85
C ASN A 340 -32.35 7.31 -17.44
N LYS A 341 -31.34 7.54 -16.59
CA LYS A 341 -29.94 7.78 -17.04
C LYS A 341 -29.39 6.57 -17.79
N LEU A 342 -29.56 5.36 -17.25
CA LEU A 342 -29.13 4.12 -17.90
C LEU A 342 -29.84 3.91 -19.25
N ARG A 343 -31.14 4.21 -19.33
CA ARG A 343 -31.91 4.14 -20.59
C ARG A 343 -31.37 5.11 -21.64
N ASN A 344 -31.03 6.34 -21.24
CA ASN A 344 -30.46 7.33 -22.15
C ASN A 344 -29.06 6.91 -22.62
N LYS A 345 -28.20 6.44 -21.71
CA LYS A 345 -26.87 5.93 -22.04
C LYS A 345 -26.94 4.72 -22.97
N TRP A 346 -27.90 3.81 -22.75
CA TRP A 346 -28.13 2.68 -23.64
C TRP A 346 -28.48 3.15 -25.06
N LYS A 347 -29.39 4.13 -25.19
CA LYS A 347 -29.76 4.69 -26.50
C LYS A 347 -28.55 5.30 -27.21
N GLU A 348 -27.75 6.08 -26.49
CA GLU A 348 -26.52 6.71 -27.01
C GLU A 348 -25.52 5.67 -27.50
N VAL A 349 -25.17 4.67 -26.67
CA VAL A 349 -24.21 3.62 -27.05
C VAL A 349 -24.76 2.79 -28.21
N LYS A 350 -26.06 2.49 -28.22
CA LYS A 350 -26.70 1.72 -29.29
C LYS A 350 -26.64 2.42 -30.64
N SER A 351 -26.77 3.75 -30.67
CA SER A 351 -26.73 4.57 -31.89
C SER A 351 -25.33 4.88 -32.42
N ARG A 352 -24.25 4.50 -31.72
CA ARG A 352 -22.88 4.66 -32.22
C ARG A 352 -22.65 3.68 -33.37
N ASP A 353 -22.26 4.17 -34.54
CA ASP A 353 -21.89 3.34 -35.69
C ASP A 353 -20.39 3.41 -35.98
N PHE A 354 -19.85 2.43 -36.70
CA PHE A 354 -18.45 2.44 -37.11
C PHE A 354 -18.26 3.40 -38.29
N GLU A 355 -17.75 4.60 -38.00
CA GLU A 355 -17.60 5.68 -38.99
C GLU A 355 -16.50 5.44 -40.03
N ALA A 356 -16.65 6.07 -41.21
CA ALA A 356 -15.70 5.97 -42.33
C ALA A 356 -14.29 6.46 -41.98
N ASP A 357 -14.14 7.44 -41.09
CA ASP A 357 -12.83 7.94 -40.62
C ASP A 357 -12.02 6.88 -39.86
N ASN A 358 -12.65 5.81 -39.38
CA ASN A 358 -11.96 4.67 -38.78
C ASN A 358 -11.36 3.71 -39.81
N LYS A 359 -11.62 3.96 -41.11
CA LYS A 359 -11.05 3.22 -42.24
C LYS A 359 -9.86 3.94 -42.86
N ILE A 360 -9.48 5.10 -42.32
CA ILE A 360 -8.41 5.95 -42.84
C ILE A 360 -7.29 6.05 -41.79
N CYS A 361 -6.05 5.83 -42.21
CA CYS A 361 -4.89 5.96 -41.34
C CYS A 361 -4.69 7.41 -40.91
N LYS A 362 -4.74 7.68 -39.61
CA LYS A 362 -4.61 9.04 -39.04
C LYS A 362 -3.23 9.69 -39.22
N TYR A 363 -2.21 8.92 -39.63
CA TYR A 363 -0.84 9.40 -39.81
C TYR A 363 -0.50 9.71 -41.27
N CYS A 364 -1.04 8.95 -42.23
CA CYS A 364 -0.72 9.12 -43.65
C CYS A 364 -1.94 9.45 -44.53
N GLY A 365 -3.16 9.39 -44.00
CA GLY A 365 -4.40 9.70 -44.71
C GLY A 365 -4.83 8.65 -45.75
N GLN A 366 -4.14 7.51 -45.84
CA GLN A 366 -4.51 6.42 -46.74
C GLN A 366 -5.60 5.52 -46.14
N GLU A 367 -6.43 4.93 -46.99
CA GLU A 367 -7.37 3.87 -46.58
C GLU A 367 -6.60 2.66 -46.02
N LEU A 368 -7.06 2.16 -44.88
CA LEU A 368 -6.47 0.99 -44.22
C LEU A 368 -6.78 -0.29 -45.02
N PRO A 369 -5.87 -1.27 -45.03
CA PRO A 369 -6.14 -2.59 -45.63
C PRO A 369 -7.41 -3.23 -45.08
N LEU A 370 -8.14 -3.98 -45.93
CA LEU A 370 -9.45 -4.56 -45.60
C LEU A 370 -9.45 -5.36 -44.28
N HIS A 371 -8.43 -6.19 -44.08
CA HIS A 371 -8.27 -7.00 -42.87
C HIS A 371 -8.05 -6.15 -41.59
N GLU A 372 -7.42 -4.98 -41.68
CA GLU A 372 -7.25 -4.07 -40.53
C GLU A 372 -8.54 -3.34 -40.20
N VAL A 373 -9.33 -2.95 -41.22
CA VAL A 373 -10.66 -2.37 -41.04
C VAL A 373 -11.61 -3.38 -40.39
N GLU A 374 -11.60 -4.63 -40.83
CA GLU A 374 -12.38 -5.73 -40.24
C GLU A 374 -12.03 -5.94 -38.75
N GLN A 375 -10.74 -5.93 -38.39
CA GLN A 375 -10.31 -6.04 -36.98
C GLN A 375 -10.74 -4.84 -36.12
N LEU A 376 -10.71 -3.63 -36.67
CA LEU A 376 -11.16 -2.42 -35.97
C LEU A 376 -12.68 -2.42 -35.76
N GLU A 377 -13.43 -2.83 -36.78
CA GLU A 377 -14.88 -3.00 -36.70
C GLU A 377 -15.26 -4.11 -35.71
N GLU A 378 -14.55 -5.23 -35.69
CA GLU A 378 -14.74 -6.30 -34.70
C GLU A 378 -14.47 -5.81 -33.27
N ARG A 379 -13.37 -5.08 -33.04
CA ARG A 379 -13.06 -4.47 -31.73
C ARG A 379 -14.11 -3.46 -31.30
N PHE A 380 -14.58 -2.62 -32.23
CA PHE A 380 -15.65 -1.67 -31.97
C PHE A 380 -16.95 -2.38 -31.57
N ASN A 381 -17.36 -3.40 -32.34
CA ASN A 381 -18.54 -4.20 -32.05
C ASN A 381 -18.44 -4.94 -30.71
N LEU A 382 -17.27 -5.48 -30.39
CA LEU A 382 -17.00 -6.13 -29.11
C LEU A 382 -17.07 -5.13 -27.94
N SER A 383 -16.46 -3.95 -28.08
CA SER A 383 -16.49 -2.89 -27.06
C SER A 383 -17.91 -2.36 -26.85
N LYS A 384 -18.64 -2.09 -27.95
CA LYS A 384 -20.05 -1.66 -27.94
C LYS A 384 -20.93 -2.72 -27.26
N SER A 385 -20.71 -4.01 -27.58
CA SER A 385 -21.43 -5.12 -26.96
C SER A 385 -21.19 -5.19 -25.44
N LYS A 386 -19.94 -5.10 -25.00
CA LYS A 386 -19.58 -5.08 -23.57
C LYS A 386 -20.17 -3.88 -22.84
N GLU A 387 -20.14 -2.69 -23.43
CA GLU A 387 -20.73 -1.49 -22.82
C GLU A 387 -22.26 -1.61 -22.69
N LEU A 388 -22.94 -2.15 -23.71
CA LEU A 388 -24.38 -2.44 -23.66
C LEU A 388 -24.72 -3.50 -22.60
N GLU A 389 -23.88 -4.53 -22.44
CA GLU A 389 -24.04 -5.57 -21.43
C GLU A 389 -23.93 -4.98 -20.01
N ILE A 390 -22.91 -4.16 -19.75
CA ILE A 390 -22.74 -3.47 -18.45
C ILE A 390 -23.95 -2.59 -18.13
N ILE A 391 -24.46 -1.83 -19.11
CA ILE A 391 -25.64 -0.99 -18.92
C ILE A 391 -26.87 -1.85 -18.61
N ARG A 392 -27.04 -2.99 -19.30
CA ARG A 392 -28.13 -3.94 -19.06
C ARG A 392 -28.06 -4.53 -17.65
N THR A 393 -26.92 -5.04 -17.21
CA THR A 393 -26.75 -5.61 -15.86
C THR A 393 -27.05 -4.57 -14.78
N ASN A 394 -26.62 -3.31 -14.96
CA ASN A 394 -26.90 -2.25 -14.02
C ASN A 394 -28.38 -1.84 -14.01
N ALA A 395 -29.05 -1.89 -15.15
CA ALA A 395 -30.49 -1.65 -15.25
C ALA A 395 -31.30 -2.77 -14.58
N ASP A 396 -30.91 -4.03 -14.77
CA ASP A 396 -31.56 -5.19 -14.13
C ASP A 396 -31.42 -5.13 -12.60
N LYS A 397 -30.25 -4.76 -12.08
CA LYS A 397 -30.03 -4.51 -10.65
C LYS A 397 -30.93 -3.40 -10.11
N ALA A 398 -30.94 -2.25 -10.78
CA ALA A 398 -31.77 -1.11 -10.37
C ALA A 398 -33.28 -1.43 -10.46
N LYS A 399 -33.70 -2.28 -11.41
CA LYS A 399 -35.08 -2.75 -11.52
C LYS A 399 -35.45 -3.67 -10.36
N LYS A 400 -34.57 -4.59 -9.98
CA LYS A 400 -34.77 -5.46 -8.81
C LYS A 400 -34.86 -4.65 -7.51
N GLU A 401 -33.96 -3.68 -7.32
CA GLU A 401 -34.01 -2.76 -6.17
C GLU A 401 -35.33 -1.97 -6.13
N LYS A 402 -35.85 -1.56 -7.29
CA LYS A 402 -37.16 -0.90 -7.39
C LYS A 402 -38.30 -1.82 -6.96
N GLU A 403 -38.37 -3.04 -7.48
CA GLU A 403 -39.41 -4.02 -7.15
C GLU A 403 -39.43 -4.33 -5.64
N GLU A 404 -38.25 -4.49 -5.03
CA GLU A 404 -38.12 -4.72 -3.57
C GLU A 404 -38.61 -3.54 -2.73
N LEU A 405 -38.37 -2.30 -3.17
CA LEU A 405 -38.87 -1.11 -2.47
C LEU A 405 -40.38 -0.93 -2.65
N GLU A 406 -40.91 -1.22 -3.84
CA GLU A 406 -42.36 -1.18 -4.11
C GLU A 406 -43.11 -2.19 -3.22
N GLU A 407 -42.57 -3.41 -3.06
CA GLU A 407 -43.14 -4.42 -2.17
C GLU A 407 -43.13 -3.99 -0.70
N LYS A 408 -42.02 -3.38 -0.23
CA LYS A 408 -41.91 -2.84 1.13
C LYS A 408 -42.90 -1.71 1.39
N ILE A 409 -43.09 -0.82 0.42
CA ILE A 409 -44.06 0.28 0.51
C ILE A 409 -45.48 -0.29 0.62
N GLU A 410 -45.81 -1.32 -0.14
CA GLU A 410 -47.15 -1.92 -0.12
C GLU A 410 -47.44 -2.61 1.23
N LYS A 411 -46.48 -3.37 1.75
CA LYS A 411 -46.56 -3.97 3.10
C LYS A 411 -46.79 -2.93 4.20
N ILE A 412 -46.09 -1.78 4.12
CA ILE A 412 -46.30 -0.69 5.08
C ILE A 412 -47.71 -0.10 4.96
N LYS A 413 -48.27 0.02 3.75
CA LYS A 413 -49.65 0.50 3.58
C LYS A 413 -50.66 -0.46 4.22
N GLU A 414 -50.47 -1.77 4.08
CA GLU A 414 -51.33 -2.78 4.71
C GLU A 414 -51.28 -2.67 6.24
N ILE A 415 -50.09 -2.66 6.83
CA ILE A 415 -49.90 -2.52 8.28
C ILE A 415 -50.53 -1.21 8.81
N ASN A 416 -50.30 -0.10 8.12
CA ASN A 416 -50.88 1.19 8.51
C ASN A 416 -52.40 1.22 8.38
N LYS A 417 -52.98 0.49 7.41
CA LYS A 417 -54.43 0.38 7.27
C LYS A 417 -55.02 -0.37 8.47
N GLU A 418 -54.47 -1.53 8.82
CA GLU A 418 -54.91 -2.32 9.99
C GLU A 418 -54.77 -1.52 11.30
N THR A 419 -53.64 -0.82 11.47
CA THR A 419 -53.39 0.00 12.68
C THR A 419 -54.36 1.19 12.77
N LYS A 420 -54.74 1.78 11.63
CA LYS A 420 -55.76 2.86 11.57
C LYS A 420 -57.14 2.32 11.94
N GLU A 421 -57.53 1.15 11.47
CA GLU A 421 -58.79 0.50 11.84
C GLU A 421 -58.86 0.20 13.35
N GLN A 422 -57.75 -0.29 13.95
CA GLN A 422 -57.66 -0.49 15.40
C GLN A 422 -57.73 0.81 16.21
N SER A 423 -57.12 1.88 15.71
CA SER A 423 -57.18 3.22 16.29
C SER A 423 -58.61 3.80 16.24
N GLU A 424 -59.32 3.62 15.13
CA GLU A 424 -60.72 4.04 15.02
C GLU A 424 -61.63 3.30 16.00
N GLU A 425 -61.41 2.01 16.21
CA GLU A 425 -62.18 1.22 17.18
C GLU A 425 -61.90 1.64 18.62
N ALA A 426 -60.62 1.85 18.97
CA ALA A 426 -60.25 2.39 20.27
C ALA A 426 -60.84 3.80 20.51
N ASN A 427 -60.96 4.63 19.48
CA ASN A 427 -61.60 5.94 19.56
C ASN A 427 -63.13 5.86 19.77
N LYS A 428 -63.81 4.83 19.24
CA LYS A 428 -65.23 4.59 19.56
C LYS A 428 -65.39 4.23 21.04
N ASN A 429 -64.56 3.33 21.55
CA ASN A 429 -64.57 2.95 22.97
C ASN A 429 -64.28 4.16 23.87
N LYS A 430 -63.32 5.00 23.50
CA LYS A 430 -63.04 6.26 24.19
C LYS A 430 -64.30 7.12 24.34
N LYS A 431 -65.05 7.35 23.26
CA LYS A 431 -66.27 8.17 23.31
C LYS A 431 -67.38 7.55 24.18
N ALA A 432 -67.51 6.22 24.17
CA ALA A 432 -68.47 5.53 25.03
C ALA A 432 -68.13 5.72 26.53
N LEU A 433 -66.86 5.58 26.90
CA LEU A 433 -66.37 5.86 28.25
C LEU A 433 -66.50 7.36 28.61
N GLU A 434 -66.23 8.24 27.63
CA GLU A 434 -66.63 9.65 27.52
C GLU A 434 -68.00 9.94 28.19
N GLU A 435 -69.01 9.29 27.62
CA GLU A 435 -70.42 9.47 27.96
C GLU A 435 -70.76 8.80 29.32
N GLU A 436 -70.29 7.57 29.57
CA GLU A 436 -70.52 6.86 30.85
C GLU A 436 -69.97 7.62 32.05
N ILE A 437 -68.77 8.22 31.93
CA ILE A 437 -68.16 9.05 32.97
C ILE A 437 -69.03 10.28 33.25
N LYS A 438 -69.58 10.90 32.21
CA LYS A 438 -70.45 12.09 32.32
C LYS A 438 -71.77 11.74 33.00
N GLU A 439 -72.36 10.59 32.67
CA GLU A 439 -73.59 10.07 33.31
C GLU A 439 -73.36 9.81 34.81
N ILE A 440 -72.30 9.08 35.16
CA ILE A 440 -71.97 8.78 36.57
C ILE A 440 -71.64 10.06 37.35
N GLN A 441 -70.93 11.02 36.74
CA GLN A 441 -70.67 12.31 37.38
C GLN A 441 -71.97 13.08 37.67
N THR A 442 -72.93 13.04 36.75
CA THR A 442 -74.26 13.65 36.94
C THR A 442 -75.05 12.95 38.05
N GLU A 443 -74.93 11.63 38.21
CA GLU A 443 -75.54 10.89 39.32
C GLU A 443 -74.91 11.25 40.68
N ILE A 444 -73.59 11.47 40.72
CA ILE A 444 -72.88 11.90 41.93
C ILE A 444 -73.27 13.31 42.34
N ASP A 445 -73.37 14.23 41.38
CA ASP A 445 -73.67 15.65 41.63
C ASP A 445 -75.11 15.85 42.18
N ASN A 446 -76.03 14.94 41.85
CA ASN A 446 -77.41 14.95 42.34
C ASN A 446 -77.63 14.15 43.66
N PHE A 447 -76.59 13.54 44.25
CA PHE A 447 -76.71 12.70 45.45
C PHE A 447 -76.69 13.54 46.75
N ILE A 448 -77.80 13.55 47.50
CA ILE A 448 -77.97 14.31 48.75
C ILE A 448 -77.73 13.40 49.96
N VAL A 449 -76.78 13.76 50.84
CA VAL A 449 -76.52 13.08 52.13
C VAL A 449 -77.13 13.92 53.28
N PRO A 450 -77.90 13.32 54.22
CA PRO A 450 -78.43 14.03 55.39
C PRO A 450 -77.33 14.61 56.27
N THR A 451 -77.50 15.85 56.76
CA THR A 451 -76.46 16.60 57.50
C THR A 451 -76.44 16.38 59.01
N ASP A 452 -77.49 15.79 59.60
CA ASP A 452 -77.59 15.57 61.05
C ASP A 452 -77.47 14.07 61.38
N ILE A 453 -76.22 13.61 61.51
CA ILE A 453 -75.89 12.19 61.71
C ILE A 453 -75.39 12.01 63.15
N ASN A 454 -76.13 11.23 63.93
CA ASN A 454 -75.81 10.87 65.33
C ASN A 454 -75.69 9.35 65.47
N PHE A 455 -74.87 8.87 66.42
CA PHE A 455 -74.71 7.44 66.70
C PHE A 455 -74.87 7.15 68.20
N ASP A 456 -75.35 5.95 68.52
CA ASP A 456 -75.61 5.52 69.89
C ASP A 456 -74.30 5.35 70.69
N GLY A 457 -74.27 5.82 71.94
CA GLY A 457 -73.08 5.80 72.80
C GLY A 457 -72.06 6.95 72.61
N LYS A 458 -72.35 7.95 71.76
CA LYS A 458 -71.45 9.10 71.45
C LYS A 458 -70.89 9.80 72.70
N VAL A 459 -71.76 10.14 73.66
CA VAL A 459 -71.40 10.87 74.89
C VAL A 459 -70.48 10.05 75.80
N GLN A 460 -70.55 8.72 75.71
CA GLN A 460 -69.77 7.81 76.54
C GLN A 460 -68.34 7.66 75.99
N LEU A 461 -68.20 7.52 74.67
CA LEU A 461 -66.91 7.51 73.99
C LEU A 461 -66.16 8.84 74.10
N GLU A 462 -66.86 9.98 74.03
CA GLU A 462 -66.26 11.31 74.23
C GLU A 462 -65.60 11.43 75.61
N ARG A 463 -66.22 10.86 76.64
CA ARG A 463 -65.70 10.86 78.02
C ARG A 463 -64.50 9.92 78.23
N GLU A 464 -64.49 8.77 77.56
CA GLU A 464 -63.36 7.83 77.60
C GLU A 464 -62.12 8.38 76.88
N ILE A 465 -62.31 9.11 75.78
CA ILE A 465 -61.23 9.84 75.08
C ILE A 465 -60.61 10.90 76.00
N GLU A 466 -61.44 11.68 76.71
CA GLU A 466 -60.99 12.76 77.59
C GLU A 466 -60.09 12.24 78.74
N LEU A 467 -60.42 11.08 79.31
CA LEU A 467 -59.64 10.46 80.40
C LEU A 467 -58.28 9.95 79.91
N VAL A 468 -58.21 9.30 78.75
CA VAL A 468 -56.93 8.81 78.19
C VAL A 468 -56.05 9.97 77.70
N GLU A 469 -56.65 11.08 77.23
CA GLU A 469 -55.91 12.31 76.91
C GLU A 469 -55.24 12.95 78.13
N GLU A 470 -55.88 12.89 79.30
CA GLU A 470 -55.33 13.37 80.58
C GLU A 470 -54.16 12.50 81.07
N ASP A 471 -54.27 11.17 80.94
CA ASP A 471 -53.21 10.22 81.30
C ASP A 471 -51.94 10.39 80.44
N ILE A 472 -52.09 10.66 79.14
CA ILE A 472 -50.95 10.93 78.24
C ILE A 472 -50.27 12.26 78.57
N LYS A 473 -51.03 13.27 79.01
CA LYS A 473 -50.52 14.62 79.32
C LYS A 473 -49.55 14.63 80.51
N ASN A 474 -49.70 13.68 81.42
CA ASN A 474 -48.91 13.56 82.65
C ASN A 474 -47.69 12.62 82.51
N PHE A 475 -47.45 12.05 81.33
CA PHE A 475 -46.36 11.09 81.10
C PHE A 475 -45.02 11.80 80.85
N LYS A 476 -44.00 11.57 81.69
CA LYS A 476 -42.63 12.05 81.45
C LYS A 476 -41.87 11.08 80.58
N THR A 477 -41.40 11.54 79.42
CA THR A 477 -40.58 10.76 78.48
C THR A 477 -39.11 10.78 78.89
N LEU A 478 -38.42 9.67 78.67
CA LEU A 478 -36.96 9.59 78.74
C LEU A 478 -36.36 10.10 77.41
N ASP A 479 -35.41 11.03 77.52
CA ASP A 479 -34.79 11.70 76.40
C ASP A 479 -33.65 10.85 75.81
N ASN A 480 -33.88 10.27 74.62
CA ASN A 480 -32.89 9.50 73.85
C ASN A 480 -32.13 10.37 72.81
N THR A 481 -32.18 11.70 72.91
CA THR A 481 -31.55 12.61 71.92
C THR A 481 -30.04 12.41 71.82
N GLU A 482 -29.35 12.21 72.94
CA GLU A 482 -27.89 12.00 72.97
C GLU A 482 -27.50 10.68 72.26
N LEU A 483 -28.19 9.57 72.55
CA LEU A 483 -27.93 8.27 71.92
C LEU A 483 -28.21 8.30 70.40
N LYS A 484 -29.25 9.04 69.98
CA LYS A 484 -29.56 9.25 68.55
C LYS A 484 -28.50 10.11 67.85
N ALA A 485 -27.95 11.12 68.53
CA ALA A 485 -26.87 11.94 68.00
C ALA A 485 -25.57 11.12 67.84
N GLU A 486 -25.20 10.32 68.84
CA GLU A 486 -24.04 9.42 68.80
C GLU A 486 -24.16 8.40 67.64
N LYS A 487 -25.35 7.81 67.44
CA LYS A 487 -25.63 6.92 66.31
C LYS A 487 -25.45 7.62 64.95
N GLN A 488 -25.83 8.90 64.82
CA GLN A 488 -25.64 9.64 63.57
C GLN A 488 -24.17 9.89 63.25
N VAL A 489 -23.36 10.19 64.28
CA VAL A 489 -21.89 10.33 64.13
C VAL A 489 -21.26 9.02 63.67
N LEU A 490 -21.62 7.89 64.29
CA LEU A 490 -21.13 6.56 63.89
C LEU A 490 -21.59 6.16 62.48
N LYS A 491 -22.81 6.52 62.07
CA LYS A 491 -23.28 6.31 60.69
C LYS A 491 -22.51 7.16 59.68
N ALA A 492 -22.15 8.38 60.02
CA ALA A 492 -21.31 9.23 59.17
C ALA A 492 -19.88 8.65 59.05
N GLU A 493 -19.30 8.16 60.15
CA GLU A 493 -18.02 7.45 60.15
C GLU A 493 -18.09 6.19 59.26
N LEU A 494 -19.15 5.38 59.39
CA LEU A 494 -19.36 4.19 58.56
C LEU A 494 -19.48 4.54 57.06
N ALA A 495 -20.16 5.63 56.72
CA ALA A 495 -20.26 6.11 55.34
C ALA A 495 -18.89 6.52 54.78
N GLN A 496 -18.05 7.19 55.59
CA GLN A 496 -16.68 7.54 55.19
C GLN A 496 -15.79 6.30 55.00
N ILE A 497 -15.89 5.31 55.89
CA ILE A 497 -15.15 4.04 55.78
C ILE A 497 -15.57 3.29 54.51
N ASN A 498 -16.88 3.16 54.24
CA ASN A 498 -17.37 2.50 53.03
C ASN A 498 -16.94 3.22 51.74
N SER A 499 -16.90 4.56 51.74
CA SER A 499 -16.38 5.35 50.62
C SER A 499 -14.91 5.05 50.33
N LYS A 500 -14.07 4.92 51.36
CA LYS A 500 -12.65 4.53 51.21
C LYS A 500 -12.49 3.08 50.76
N LEU A 501 -13.31 2.17 51.28
CA LEU A 501 -13.29 0.75 50.88
C LEU A 501 -13.68 0.53 49.41
N ALA A 502 -14.44 1.46 48.79
CA ALA A 502 -14.76 1.39 47.36
C ALA A 502 -13.51 1.46 46.45
N ALA A 503 -12.39 2.03 46.93
CA ALA A 503 -11.13 2.05 46.20
C ALA A 503 -10.44 0.68 46.09
N LYS A 504 -10.82 -0.31 46.92
CA LYS A 504 -10.20 -1.64 46.96
C LYS A 504 -10.39 -2.39 45.63
N GLU A 505 -11.62 -2.46 45.13
CA GLU A 505 -11.94 -3.14 43.87
C GLU A 505 -11.27 -2.43 42.68
N ASN A 506 -11.21 -1.10 42.70
CA ASN A 506 -10.52 -0.32 41.68
C ASN A 506 -9.00 -0.61 41.66
N ASN A 507 -8.36 -0.67 42.82
CA ASN A 507 -6.95 -1.03 42.94
C ASN A 507 -6.66 -2.45 42.43
N GLU A 508 -7.53 -3.41 42.70
CA GLU A 508 -7.40 -4.78 42.18
C GLU A 508 -7.48 -4.81 40.65
N ARG A 509 -8.46 -4.13 40.05
CA ARG A 509 -8.58 -3.99 38.59
C ARG A 509 -7.38 -3.31 37.96
N LEU A 510 -6.86 -2.24 38.56
CA LEU A 510 -5.66 -1.55 38.06
C LEU A 510 -4.41 -2.44 38.13
N LYS A 511 -4.24 -3.23 39.21
CA LYS A 511 -3.14 -4.20 39.32
C LYS A 511 -3.24 -5.33 38.31
N GLU A 512 -4.45 -5.82 38.03
CA GLU A 512 -4.69 -6.80 36.97
C GLU A 512 -4.35 -6.22 35.59
N ARG A 513 -4.77 -4.98 35.32
CA ARG A 513 -4.42 -4.27 34.08
C ARG A 513 -2.91 -4.08 33.89
N ILE A 514 -2.17 -3.80 34.97
CA ILE A 514 -0.70 -3.73 34.92
C ILE A 514 -0.11 -5.08 34.49
N LYS A 515 -0.58 -6.20 35.06
CA LYS A 515 -0.10 -7.54 34.66
C LYS A 515 -0.40 -7.86 33.20
N GLU A 516 -1.55 -7.44 32.69
CA GLU A 516 -1.88 -7.60 31.27
C GLU A 516 -0.92 -6.81 30.38
N LEU A 517 -0.62 -5.56 30.76
CA LEU A 517 0.31 -4.70 30.03
C LEU A 517 1.75 -5.26 30.04
N ASP A 518 2.22 -5.80 31.18
CA ASP A 518 3.51 -6.47 31.28
C ASP A 518 3.58 -7.71 30.37
N ALA A 519 2.50 -8.51 30.33
CA ALA A 519 2.41 -9.68 29.46
C ALA A 519 2.38 -9.28 27.97
N GLU A 520 1.67 -8.20 27.63
CA GLU A 520 1.61 -7.62 26.29
C GLU A 520 3.01 -7.16 25.85
N GLU A 521 3.78 -6.49 26.72
CA GLU A 521 5.16 -6.07 26.42
C GLU A 521 6.05 -7.27 26.05
N VAL A 522 6.00 -8.35 26.82
CA VAL A 522 6.77 -9.57 26.55
C VAL A 522 6.35 -10.21 25.23
N GLU A 523 5.05 -10.28 24.93
CA GLU A 523 4.55 -10.85 23.68
C GLU A 523 5.00 -10.01 22.46
N LEU A 524 4.89 -8.68 22.54
CA LEU A 524 5.34 -7.77 21.49
C LEU A 524 6.86 -7.86 21.29
N ALA A 525 7.65 -7.94 22.36
CA ALA A 525 9.10 -8.11 22.28
C ALA A 525 9.50 -9.44 21.60
N GLN A 526 8.79 -10.53 21.88
CA GLN A 526 9.00 -11.81 21.19
C GLN A 526 8.65 -11.73 19.70
N LYS A 527 7.59 -11.01 19.32
CA LYS A 527 7.25 -10.75 17.92
C LYS A 527 8.35 -9.95 17.21
N VAL A 528 8.91 -8.92 17.86
CA VAL A 528 10.05 -8.15 17.34
C VAL A 528 11.25 -9.06 17.10
N ALA A 529 11.66 -9.85 18.09
CA ALA A 529 12.80 -10.77 17.95
C ALA A 529 12.63 -11.75 16.78
N LYS A 530 11.41 -12.26 16.55
CA LYS A 530 11.11 -13.12 15.40
C LYS A 530 11.25 -12.39 14.07
N LEU A 531 10.73 -11.16 13.97
CA LEU A 531 10.84 -10.33 12.78
C LEU A 531 12.29 -9.89 12.51
N GLU A 532 13.08 -9.62 13.55
CA GLU A 532 14.51 -9.34 13.43
C GLU A 532 15.27 -10.57 12.91
N GLY A 533 14.91 -11.78 13.36
CA GLY A 533 15.42 -13.02 12.78
C GLY A 533 15.10 -13.17 11.29
N GLN A 534 13.90 -12.77 10.86
CA GLN A 534 13.54 -12.73 9.43
C GLN A 534 14.35 -11.68 8.67
N LEU A 535 14.58 -10.52 9.26
CA LEU A 535 15.38 -9.46 8.66
C LEU A 535 16.83 -9.91 8.45
N PHE A 536 17.42 -10.59 9.44
CA PHE A 536 18.74 -11.19 9.32
C PHE A 536 18.80 -12.19 8.16
N LEU A 537 17.78 -13.03 7.99
CA LEU A 537 17.72 -13.96 6.86
C LEU A 537 17.64 -13.22 5.51
N CYS A 538 16.93 -12.10 5.42
CA CYS A 538 16.91 -11.27 4.21
C CYS A 538 18.30 -10.69 3.89
N GLU A 539 19.07 -10.28 4.90
CA GLU A 539 20.43 -9.78 4.71
C GLU A 539 21.38 -10.90 4.25
N GLU A 540 21.27 -12.08 4.85
CA GLU A 540 22.01 -13.28 4.43
C GLU A 540 21.60 -13.75 3.03
N PHE A 541 20.33 -13.58 2.65
CA PHE A 541 19.86 -13.85 1.28
C PHE A 541 20.59 -12.95 0.29
N THR A 542 20.62 -11.64 0.54
CA THR A 542 21.32 -10.68 -0.33
C THR A 542 22.80 -11.04 -0.46
N ARG A 543 23.48 -11.34 0.66
CA ARG A 543 24.89 -11.80 0.65
C ARG A 543 25.08 -13.07 -0.18
N THR A 544 24.17 -14.03 -0.03
CA THR A 544 24.22 -15.29 -0.77
C THR A 544 23.99 -15.07 -2.27
N GLN A 545 23.05 -14.20 -2.64
CA GLN A 545 22.78 -13.84 -4.02
C GLN A 545 24.00 -13.17 -4.68
N VAL A 546 24.66 -12.27 -3.94
CA VAL A 546 25.92 -11.64 -4.33
C VAL A 546 27.00 -12.67 -4.60
N GLU A 547 27.28 -13.54 -3.62
CA GLU A 547 28.32 -14.57 -3.72
C GLU A 547 28.07 -15.51 -4.91
N LEU A 548 26.83 -15.91 -5.09
CA LEU A 548 26.42 -16.79 -6.17
C LEU A 548 26.53 -16.11 -7.54
N SER A 549 26.16 -14.84 -7.65
CA SER A 549 26.32 -14.02 -8.85
C SER A 549 27.79 -13.87 -9.24
N GLU A 550 28.64 -13.45 -8.31
CA GLU A 550 30.08 -13.35 -8.52
C GLU A 550 30.69 -14.70 -8.89
N GLY A 551 30.30 -15.77 -8.20
CA GLY A 551 30.77 -17.13 -8.46
C GLY A 551 30.38 -17.65 -9.85
N MET A 552 29.19 -17.32 -10.35
CA MET A 552 28.76 -17.72 -11.71
C MET A 552 29.49 -16.94 -12.80
N ILE A 553 29.68 -15.63 -12.62
CA ILE A 553 30.42 -14.80 -13.55
C ILE A 553 31.87 -15.27 -13.60
N ASN A 554 32.50 -15.44 -12.43
CA ASN A 554 33.90 -15.85 -12.33
C ASN A 554 34.18 -17.26 -12.87
N LYS A 555 33.15 -18.12 -13.05
CA LYS A 555 33.31 -19.41 -13.74
C LYS A 555 33.44 -19.27 -15.26
N LYS A 556 33.04 -18.14 -15.85
CA LYS A 556 33.17 -17.85 -17.29
C LYS A 556 34.57 -17.37 -17.66
N PHE A 557 35.32 -16.85 -16.69
CA PHE A 557 36.66 -16.31 -16.88
C PHE A 557 37.71 -17.28 -16.33
N LYS A 558 38.83 -17.41 -17.03
CA LYS A 558 39.93 -18.33 -16.71
C LYS A 558 40.98 -17.66 -15.82
N ASN A 559 41.39 -16.44 -16.16
CA ASN A 559 42.52 -15.77 -15.50
C ASN A 559 42.11 -14.49 -14.74
N ILE A 560 40.93 -13.94 -15.04
CA ILE A 560 40.42 -12.75 -14.36
C ILE A 560 39.22 -13.09 -13.49
N LYS A 561 38.94 -12.21 -12.53
CA LYS A 561 37.75 -12.26 -11.68
C LYS A 561 37.08 -10.90 -11.68
N PHE A 562 35.77 -10.90 -11.60
CA PHE A 562 34.92 -9.76 -11.34
C PHE A 562 34.55 -9.74 -9.86
N LYS A 563 34.79 -8.59 -9.24
CA LYS A 563 34.24 -8.21 -7.94
C LYS A 563 33.07 -7.29 -8.19
N LEU A 564 31.87 -7.75 -7.86
CA LEU A 564 30.61 -7.05 -8.07
C LEU A 564 30.11 -6.33 -6.82
N PHE A 565 30.65 -6.65 -5.65
CA PHE A 565 30.30 -5.96 -4.42
C PHE A 565 31.54 -5.70 -3.57
N LYS A 566 31.55 -4.57 -2.87
CA LYS A 566 32.55 -4.25 -1.86
C LYS A 566 31.89 -4.25 -0.49
N GLU A 567 32.51 -4.95 0.45
CA GLU A 567 32.12 -4.89 1.84
C GLU A 567 32.63 -3.59 2.45
N LEU A 568 31.72 -2.84 3.05
CA LEU A 568 31.98 -1.60 3.77
C LEU A 568 32.49 -1.91 5.18
N ILE A 569 33.14 -0.94 5.82
CA ILE A 569 33.70 -1.09 7.18
C ILE A 569 32.63 -1.50 8.21
N ASN A 570 31.37 -1.14 7.97
CA ASN A 570 30.23 -1.50 8.81
C ASN A 570 29.60 -2.86 8.46
N GLY A 571 30.20 -3.66 7.58
CA GLY A 571 29.69 -4.96 7.12
C GLY A 571 28.54 -4.88 6.10
N GLY A 572 28.20 -3.67 5.62
CA GLY A 572 27.26 -3.46 4.52
C GLY A 572 27.88 -3.80 3.16
N LEU A 573 27.05 -4.19 2.19
CA LEU A 573 27.50 -4.42 0.81
C LEU A 573 27.16 -3.20 -0.06
N GLU A 574 28.14 -2.71 -0.81
CA GLU A 574 27.94 -1.68 -1.84
C GLU A 574 28.23 -2.29 -3.22
N GLU A 575 27.37 -2.02 -4.20
CA GLU A 575 27.55 -2.48 -5.57
C GLU A 575 28.81 -1.88 -6.21
N THR A 576 29.51 -2.68 -6.99
CA THR A 576 30.66 -2.26 -7.81
C THR A 576 30.80 -3.19 -9.02
N CYS A 577 31.83 -2.97 -9.83
CA CYS A 577 32.31 -3.90 -10.84
C CYS A 577 33.80 -3.63 -11.05
N GLU A 578 34.65 -4.45 -10.44
CA GLU A 578 36.10 -4.36 -10.56
C GLU A 578 36.66 -5.64 -11.18
N ILE A 579 37.44 -5.48 -12.24
CA ILE A 579 38.21 -6.57 -12.84
C ILE A 579 39.48 -6.75 -12.00
N VAL A 580 39.71 -7.97 -11.53
CA VAL A 580 40.83 -8.35 -10.67
C VAL A 580 41.59 -9.51 -11.31
N LYS A 581 42.91 -9.38 -11.42
CA LYS A 581 43.81 -10.44 -11.86
C LYS A 581 44.90 -10.62 -10.83
N ASP A 582 45.09 -11.85 -10.34
CA ASP A 582 46.11 -12.18 -9.32
C ASP A 582 46.09 -11.25 -8.08
N GLY A 583 44.90 -10.80 -7.68
CA GLY A 583 44.69 -9.88 -6.54
C GLY A 583 44.89 -8.39 -6.84
N VAL A 584 45.25 -8.04 -8.08
CA VAL A 584 45.47 -6.65 -8.51
C VAL A 584 44.31 -6.18 -9.39
N THR A 585 43.79 -4.98 -9.12
CA THR A 585 42.72 -4.36 -9.92
C THR A 585 43.23 -3.96 -11.30
N TYR A 586 42.36 -4.00 -12.32
CA TYR A 586 42.73 -3.73 -13.71
C TYR A 586 43.46 -2.40 -13.94
N SER A 587 43.05 -1.34 -13.23
CA SER A 587 43.70 -0.02 -13.28
C SER A 587 45.17 -0.03 -12.84
N ASN A 588 45.57 -1.01 -12.04
CA ASN A 588 46.92 -1.18 -11.50
C ASN A 588 47.71 -2.30 -12.21
N LEU A 589 47.12 -2.96 -13.22
CA LEU A 589 47.82 -3.95 -14.03
C LEU A 589 48.79 -3.27 -15.01
N ASN A 590 49.87 -3.99 -15.35
CA ASN A 590 50.74 -3.57 -16.45
C ASN A 590 50.00 -3.71 -17.81
N THR A 591 50.50 -3.02 -18.85
CA THR A 591 49.86 -2.96 -20.17
C THR A 591 49.62 -4.35 -20.78
N ALA A 592 50.58 -5.28 -20.63
CA ALA A 592 50.42 -6.66 -21.12
C ALA A 592 49.28 -7.41 -20.42
N ALA A 593 49.15 -7.25 -19.11
CA ALA A 593 48.07 -7.86 -18.34
C ALA A 593 46.71 -7.21 -18.62
N GLN A 594 46.67 -5.90 -18.88
CA GLN A 594 45.46 -5.18 -19.30
C GLN A 594 44.95 -5.67 -20.66
N ILE A 595 45.83 -5.72 -21.67
CA ILE A 595 45.48 -6.22 -23.01
C ILE A 595 44.98 -7.65 -22.94
N ASN A 596 45.69 -8.54 -22.23
CA ASN A 596 45.29 -9.94 -22.11
C ASN A 596 43.98 -10.13 -21.33
N ALA A 597 43.73 -9.34 -20.29
CA ALA A 597 42.43 -9.33 -19.61
C ALA A 597 41.31 -8.87 -20.56
N GLY A 598 41.56 -7.83 -21.35
CA GLY A 598 40.64 -7.35 -22.38
C GLY A 598 40.29 -8.39 -23.44
N ILE A 599 41.27 -9.15 -23.92
CA ILE A 599 41.06 -10.23 -24.89
C ILE A 599 40.25 -11.37 -24.29
N GLU A 600 40.52 -11.75 -23.04
CA GLU A 600 39.71 -12.76 -22.36
C GLU A 600 38.25 -12.32 -22.21
N ILE A 601 38.01 -11.04 -21.92
CA ILE A 601 36.67 -10.45 -21.88
C ILE A 601 36.02 -10.51 -23.26
N ILE A 602 36.73 -10.10 -24.32
CA ILE A 602 36.24 -10.20 -25.70
C ILE A 602 35.84 -11.64 -26.02
N ASN A 603 36.66 -12.63 -25.70
CA ASN A 603 36.36 -14.03 -25.99
C ASN A 603 35.04 -14.47 -25.34
N VAL A 604 34.83 -14.14 -24.06
CA VAL A 604 33.59 -14.49 -23.34
C VAL A 604 32.39 -13.74 -23.92
N LEU A 605 32.54 -12.45 -24.23
CA LEU A 605 31.46 -11.66 -24.82
C LEU A 605 31.12 -12.12 -26.25
N SER A 606 32.13 -12.45 -27.05
CA SER A 606 31.96 -13.02 -28.39
C SER A 606 31.24 -14.36 -28.36
N GLU A 607 31.53 -15.21 -27.37
CA GLU A 607 30.78 -16.47 -27.16
C GLU A 607 29.34 -16.18 -26.75
N HIS A 608 29.11 -15.25 -25.81
CA HIS A 608 27.78 -14.90 -25.32
C HIS A 608 26.88 -14.29 -26.39
N TYR A 609 27.38 -13.30 -27.14
CA TYR A 609 26.62 -12.63 -28.21
C TYR A 609 26.65 -13.41 -29.53
N GLY A 610 27.43 -14.48 -29.63
CA GLY A 610 27.59 -15.28 -30.83
C GLY A 610 28.25 -14.51 -31.99
N THR A 611 29.07 -13.51 -31.68
CA THR A 611 29.70 -12.62 -32.68
C THR A 611 31.20 -12.51 -32.49
N LYS A 612 31.96 -12.88 -33.52
CA LYS A 612 33.42 -12.72 -33.61
C LYS A 612 33.72 -11.63 -34.63
N ALA A 613 34.66 -10.76 -34.31
CA ALA A 613 35.09 -9.68 -35.20
C ALA A 613 36.59 -9.41 -35.02
N VAL A 614 37.19 -8.71 -36.00
CA VAL A 614 38.61 -8.39 -35.97
C VAL A 614 39.00 -7.54 -34.75
N ILE A 615 39.93 -8.05 -33.96
CA ILE A 615 40.48 -7.36 -32.79
C ILE A 615 41.71 -6.57 -33.20
N PHE A 616 41.70 -5.28 -32.94
CA PHE A 616 42.88 -4.42 -33.10
C PHE A 616 43.58 -4.23 -31.76
N ILE A 617 44.88 -4.50 -31.73
CA ILE A 617 45.74 -4.30 -30.57
C ILE A 617 46.76 -3.23 -30.91
N ASP A 618 46.54 -2.02 -30.38
CA ASP A 618 47.55 -0.96 -30.43
C ASP A 618 48.62 -1.16 -29.35
N ASN A 619 49.83 -0.66 -29.59
CA ASN A 619 51.01 -0.90 -28.75
C ASN A 619 51.28 -2.39 -28.46
N ALA A 620 51.10 -3.26 -29.46
CA ALA A 620 51.25 -4.71 -29.28
C ALA A 620 52.69 -5.12 -28.92
N GLU A 621 53.69 -4.27 -29.17
CA GLU A 621 55.07 -4.48 -28.69
C GLU A 621 55.19 -4.56 -27.17
N SER A 622 54.21 -4.06 -26.43
CA SER A 622 54.17 -4.12 -24.97
C SER A 622 53.79 -5.51 -24.43
N VAL A 623 53.43 -6.47 -25.30
CA VAL A 623 52.94 -7.80 -24.93
C VAL A 623 53.77 -8.90 -25.56
N ASN A 624 54.49 -9.68 -24.74
CA ASN A 624 55.27 -10.83 -25.24
C ASN A 624 54.39 -12.00 -25.71
N LYS A 625 53.32 -12.30 -24.96
CA LYS A 625 52.37 -13.38 -25.27
C LYS A 625 50.94 -12.86 -25.13
N ILE A 626 50.24 -12.86 -26.26
CA ILE A 626 48.83 -12.49 -26.36
C ILE A 626 47.98 -13.70 -25.98
N ALA A 627 46.87 -13.47 -25.27
CA ALA A 627 45.92 -14.52 -24.92
C ALA A 627 45.30 -15.16 -26.18
N ASP A 628 45.06 -16.47 -26.11
CA ASP A 628 44.48 -17.21 -27.23
C ASP A 628 43.06 -16.69 -27.54
N THR A 629 42.76 -16.49 -28.83
CA THR A 629 41.45 -16.04 -29.31
C THR A 629 41.15 -16.65 -30.67
N ASP A 630 39.88 -16.95 -30.91
CA ASP A 630 39.41 -17.43 -32.22
C ASP A 630 39.20 -16.26 -33.20
N SER A 631 39.06 -15.04 -32.69
CA SER A 631 38.85 -13.84 -33.49
C SER A 631 40.10 -13.46 -34.28
N GLN A 632 39.92 -12.85 -35.44
CA GLN A 632 41.02 -12.31 -36.23
C GLN A 632 41.79 -11.25 -35.44
N LEU A 633 43.12 -11.28 -35.46
CA LEU A 633 44.00 -10.36 -34.74
C LEU A 633 44.78 -9.45 -35.70
N VAL A 634 44.72 -8.14 -35.45
CA VAL A 634 45.59 -7.14 -36.08
C VAL A 634 46.42 -6.44 -35.00
N LYS A 635 47.74 -6.66 -35.03
CA LYS A 635 48.69 -6.11 -34.08
C LYS A 635 49.40 -4.91 -34.69
N LEU A 636 49.32 -3.75 -34.04
CA LEU A 636 50.12 -2.58 -34.38
C LEU A 636 51.37 -2.57 -33.50
N ILE A 637 52.55 -2.71 -34.10
CA ILE A 637 53.81 -2.96 -33.38
C ILE A 637 54.82 -1.87 -33.74
N VAL A 638 55.44 -1.25 -32.74
CA VAL A 638 56.58 -0.35 -32.96
C VAL A 638 57.81 -1.15 -33.39
N SER A 639 58.41 -0.76 -34.52
CA SER A 639 59.68 -1.31 -35.02
C SER A 639 60.58 -0.18 -35.54
N GLU A 640 61.81 -0.52 -35.91
CA GLU A 640 62.76 0.39 -36.58
C GLU A 640 62.54 0.48 -38.10
N ASP A 641 61.46 -0.08 -38.63
CA ASP A 641 61.18 -0.05 -40.07
C ASP A 641 60.81 1.39 -40.51
N GLU A 642 61.49 1.91 -41.53
CA GLU A 642 61.26 3.24 -42.10
C GLU A 642 59.94 3.34 -42.90
N LYS A 643 59.30 2.21 -43.18
CA LYS A 643 58.01 2.08 -43.84
C LYS A 643 57.16 1.05 -43.11
N LEU A 644 55.85 1.13 -43.27
CA LEU A 644 54.93 0.13 -42.75
C LEU A 644 55.24 -1.25 -43.36
N THR A 645 55.53 -2.22 -42.50
CA THR A 645 55.84 -3.60 -42.88
C THR A 645 54.73 -4.52 -42.38
N ILE A 646 54.18 -5.32 -43.29
CA ILE A 646 53.07 -6.24 -43.00
C ILE A 646 53.59 -7.67 -42.93
N VAL A 647 53.32 -8.35 -41.83
CA VAL A 647 53.58 -9.79 -41.68
C VAL A 647 52.27 -10.47 -41.32
N LYS A 648 51.76 -11.30 -42.21
CA LYS A 648 50.54 -12.09 -41.98
C LYS A 648 50.89 -13.57 -41.89
N ASP A 649 50.07 -14.35 -41.20
CA ASP A 649 50.13 -15.79 -41.28
C ASP A 649 49.76 -16.31 -42.68
N GLU A 650 50.49 -17.31 -43.17
CA GLU A 650 50.20 -17.95 -44.44
C GLU A 650 49.09 -18.99 -44.24
N ASN A 651 47.87 -18.67 -44.70
CA ASN A 651 46.71 -19.55 -44.92
C ASN A 651 46.40 -20.63 -43.86
N GLY A 652 45.26 -20.45 -43.19
CA GLY A 652 44.54 -21.51 -42.48
C GLY A 652 44.24 -22.71 -43.39
N GLY A 653 45.04 -23.77 -43.23
CA GLY A 653 44.65 -25.13 -43.56
C GLY A 653 43.84 -25.70 -42.40
N SER A 654 42.58 -26.04 -42.68
CA SER A 654 41.73 -27.01 -41.98
C SER A 654 42.31 -27.63 -40.69
N HIS A 655 41.82 -27.16 -39.54
CA HIS A 655 41.76 -27.98 -38.34
C HIS A 655 40.33 -28.50 -38.19
N GLU A 656 40.02 -29.56 -38.95
CA GLU A 656 39.08 -30.57 -38.49
C GLU A 656 39.81 -31.42 -37.45
N ASN A 657 39.33 -31.37 -36.21
CA ASN A 657 39.25 -32.52 -35.28
C ASN A 657 38.34 -32.16 -34.11
#